data_AF-A0A955EJ08-F1
#
_entry.id   AF-A0A955EJ08-F1
#
_cell.length_a   1.000
_cell.length_b   1.000
_cell.length_c   1.000
_cell.angle_alpha   90.00
_cell.angle_beta   90.00
_cell.angle_gamma   90.00
#
_symmetry.space_group_name_H-M   'P 1'
#
loop_
_entity.id
_entity.type
_entity.pdbx_description
1 polymer ?
#
loop_
_entity_poly.entity_id
_entity_poly.type
_entity_poly.pdbx_seq_one_letter_code
_entity_poly.pdbx_strand_id
1 'polypeptide(L)'
;MKATTAQQAPRLTSLVTRSCLTMALAMACGTTHAADRYWIGAMNNHWFNSVNWGSSVLPGDNDTAVFSDAGLRYGIDMEGGFASFSEVRFDSQTAYVIDHGSLVFGDLSSVAAGALVTHVIAADMNLFGDAIWTISALTPVDVRGAFDTSDGLTKTGSGTLFLGGSNNAVRGDLSIEQGEVILYGGSGYSDVDPIDVGAGGTLRLNNNETIGGLSGAGTVELESHWLTFKGNPDASFAGAITGGAASMLRMNGTGTQTLTGTAAVDGFEGLGGTLRIVGGTFTMPDDGAGEFYLSGSSGRFEVLGGSTALLPSTGSGSNPAGACEVYDNGQLLISGDGSSLLAGRVEIGGFATPGTLTVSSGGLLDVTLGSDPWLFVGANSVGNSFGSLRILGGGTALAESVLAGLLANNAGTVTVQGQGSMLDAYLLRLGGVNAGQRGGTGSLVIEEGGSVSLVNTLEVFTGSSSISVDGGRLATPRIVAYPGTSPLVEISDGAAGSALVLGYPGAFSSAISYEITDAAGGPGSIEWVGSGTLTLAHGGSYTGGLTVSNGNLRLQDAARQYGSLTGSGPVVFEGLTLDGTGVIGGSVTLQGGGALKPSTESGTGIGRVECDSLQVADPGSALDIQLGGTNSFDQVYVEGTATLGGSLNLSYTNGFAASPGDWFEIVDAGEMTGAFFAIQWPDSQDWAAYEAGGSLWVGVCDGSTTCLADCIDEVQVFGPRTAAESVIGDGTIVVLNRGPAGIEIVDATGPTVGATLATIPVSVSIPANSRGMALGDSVLAIAGLQGGYLIDVSDPANPIQLNGITAEVYDVAIWQHLLAVSHADGLSLIDISNPAAATWLSDTPAPLPYGGSGTVTFHNGMLFWSWQSDDFFTGEVVILDVTNPASPVELGSIAANFFVSEPQFKDNIMLLSNDNSLRAIDISDVTHPTQVASLPLPGIDQEAALMGGLLYRISTAGLTVFDVTDPASPVEIDNLVGFAADDGVSSIAGRLYLVGASGLSVIDAGDMDSDGVTD
;
A
#
# COMPACT_ATOMS: atom_id res chain seq x y z
N MET A 1 -65.68 34.58 13.38
CA MET A 1 -66.58 34.72 14.55
C MET A 1 -66.08 35.87 15.44
N LYS A 2 -66.88 36.26 16.44
CA LYS A 2 -66.63 37.16 17.59
C LYS A 2 -65.14 37.44 17.93
N ALA A 3 -64.66 38.69 18.09
CA ALA A 3 -65.01 39.74 19.09
C ALA A 3 -64.45 39.41 20.49
N THR A 4 -64.01 40.30 21.40
CA THR A 4 -63.86 41.79 21.55
C THR A 4 -63.02 42.03 22.86
N THR A 5 -62.57 43.17 23.41
CA THR A 5 -62.68 44.68 23.32
C THR A 5 -61.60 45.24 24.31
N ALA A 6 -61.14 46.51 24.39
CA ALA A 6 -61.14 47.72 23.53
C ALA A 6 -60.40 48.88 24.27
N GLN A 7 -60.36 50.06 23.61
CA GLN A 7 -60.25 51.47 24.09
C GLN A 7 -58.95 52.19 23.68
N GLN A 8 -58.95 53.46 23.24
CA GLN A 8 -60.02 54.46 23.04
C GLN A 8 -59.69 55.39 21.84
N ALA A 9 -60.62 56.25 21.41
CA ALA A 9 -60.52 57.19 20.27
C ALA A 9 -61.15 58.56 20.69
N PRO A 10 -61.22 59.66 19.87
CA PRO A 10 -60.97 59.77 18.42
C PRO A 10 -60.28 61.08 17.92
N ARG A 11 -60.32 61.26 16.58
CA ARG A 11 -60.04 62.45 15.76
C ARG A 11 -60.30 63.83 16.40
N LEU A 12 -59.49 64.83 16.00
CA LEU A 12 -59.98 66.19 15.74
C LEU A 12 -59.08 66.96 14.75
N THR A 13 -59.71 67.71 13.83
CA THR A 13 -59.05 68.58 12.84
C THR A 13 -59.23 70.06 13.19
N SER A 14 -58.14 70.83 13.09
CA SER A 14 -58.07 72.28 12.81
C SER A 14 -59.12 73.25 13.40
N LEU A 15 -58.70 74.16 14.28
CA LEU A 15 -59.18 75.56 14.44
C LEU A 15 -58.31 76.27 15.51
N VAL A 16 -57.93 77.56 15.48
CA VAL A 16 -57.56 78.51 14.40
C VAL A 16 -56.78 79.68 15.04
N THR A 17 -55.91 80.33 14.25
CA THR A 17 -55.07 81.55 14.52
C THR A 17 -55.17 82.33 15.84
N ARG A 18 -53.98 82.77 16.34
CA ARG A 18 -53.57 84.19 16.23
C ARG A 18 -52.10 84.50 16.60
N SER A 19 -51.56 85.49 15.88
CA SER A 19 -50.41 86.37 16.20
C SER A 19 -48.98 85.83 16.08
N CYS A 20 -48.14 86.64 15.39
CA CYS A 20 -46.67 86.64 15.31
C CYS A 20 -46.01 85.36 14.74
N LEU A 21 -45.30 85.35 13.61
CA LEU A 21 -44.34 86.32 13.00
C LEU A 21 -43.00 86.45 13.73
N THR A 22 -42.33 85.32 14.02
CA THR A 22 -40.87 85.21 14.19
C THR A 22 -40.42 83.75 14.17
N MET A 23 -39.13 83.49 13.96
CA MET A 23 -38.45 82.18 14.13
C MET A 23 -38.94 80.99 13.28
N ALA A 24 -38.95 81.14 11.96
CA ALA A 24 -38.81 80.03 11.00
C ALA A 24 -38.09 80.44 9.69
N LEU A 25 -37.25 81.49 9.76
CA LEU A 25 -36.56 82.07 8.59
C LEU A 25 -35.09 82.40 8.91
N ALA A 26 -34.39 81.40 9.43
CA ALA A 26 -32.94 81.28 9.53
C ALA A 26 -32.66 79.77 9.64
N MET A 27 -31.69 79.16 8.96
CA MET A 27 -30.53 79.75 8.28
C MET A 27 -30.56 79.43 6.77
N ALA A 28 -30.97 80.40 5.94
CA ALA A 28 -30.94 80.31 4.47
C ALA A 28 -30.53 81.65 3.84
N CYS A 29 -29.51 82.26 4.44
CA CYS A 29 -28.81 83.46 3.97
C CYS A 29 -27.53 83.57 4.83
N GLY A 30 -26.33 83.53 4.25
CA GLY A 30 -25.10 83.60 5.06
C GLY A 30 -23.80 83.16 4.42
N THR A 31 -23.79 82.35 3.36
CA THR A 31 -22.61 82.22 2.49
C THR A 31 -22.56 83.43 1.56
N THR A 32 -22.03 84.54 2.07
CA THR A 32 -21.39 85.51 1.18
C THR A 32 -20.19 84.82 0.56
N HIS A 33 -20.31 84.38 -0.69
CA HIS A 33 -19.14 84.04 -1.51
C HIS A 33 -18.14 85.20 -1.36
N ALA A 34 -16.89 84.89 -1.01
CA ALA A 34 -15.83 85.88 -1.11
C ALA A 34 -15.46 86.03 -2.60
N ALA A 35 -14.42 86.81 -2.90
CA ALA A 35 -14.24 87.30 -4.26
C ALA A 35 -13.65 86.23 -5.19
N ASP A 36 -14.27 86.00 -6.35
CA ASP A 36 -13.66 85.28 -7.47
C ASP A 36 -12.23 85.80 -7.73
N ARG A 37 -11.23 84.92 -7.55
CA ARG A 37 -9.82 85.20 -7.75
C ARG A 37 -9.38 84.66 -9.11
N TYR A 38 -9.44 85.53 -10.11
CA TYR A 38 -9.02 85.24 -11.48
C TYR A 38 -7.49 85.16 -11.58
N TRP A 39 -6.97 84.02 -12.02
CA TRP A 39 -5.53 83.86 -12.25
C TRP A 39 -5.05 84.58 -13.51
N ILE A 40 -3.89 85.25 -13.40
CA ILE A 40 -3.24 86.02 -14.47
C ILE A 40 -1.77 85.65 -14.69
N GLY A 41 -1.26 84.60 -14.03
CA GLY A 41 -0.01 83.89 -14.43
C GLY A 41 1.27 84.72 -14.44
N ALA A 42 1.43 85.66 -13.52
CA ALA A 42 2.33 86.79 -13.71
C ALA A 42 3.83 86.58 -13.40
N MET A 43 4.20 85.72 -12.43
CA MET A 43 5.59 85.74 -11.89
C MET A 43 6.26 84.41 -11.55
N ASN A 44 5.61 83.47 -10.85
CA ASN A 44 6.34 82.37 -10.20
C ASN A 44 5.48 81.14 -9.79
N ASN A 45 4.41 80.83 -10.54
CA ASN A 45 3.48 79.68 -10.36
C ASN A 45 2.78 79.46 -9.00
N HIS A 46 3.29 80.00 -7.89
CA HIS A 46 2.75 79.82 -6.55
C HIS A 46 1.43 80.57 -6.34
N TRP A 47 0.41 79.87 -5.82
CA TRP A 47 -0.91 80.42 -5.46
C TRP A 47 -0.90 81.22 -4.13
N PHE A 48 0.26 81.43 -3.51
CA PHE A 48 0.45 82.38 -2.41
C PHE A 48 1.09 83.73 -2.83
N ASN A 49 1.49 83.92 -4.10
CA ASN A 49 1.98 85.22 -4.58
C ASN A 49 0.84 86.07 -5.19
N SER A 50 0.40 87.11 -4.47
CA SER A 50 -0.80 87.89 -4.84
C SER A 50 -0.76 88.65 -6.16
N VAL A 51 0.42 88.79 -6.77
CA VAL A 51 0.55 89.31 -8.12
C VAL A 51 -0.07 88.34 -9.16
N ASN A 52 -0.08 87.04 -8.90
CA ASN A 52 -0.58 86.03 -9.83
C ASN A 52 -2.13 86.03 -9.98
N TRP A 53 -2.88 86.75 -9.14
CA TRP A 53 -4.34 87.02 -9.29
C TRP A 53 -4.69 88.51 -9.10
N GLY A 54 -3.74 89.41 -9.39
CA GLY A 54 -3.99 90.86 -9.46
C GLY A 54 -4.45 91.54 -8.16
N SER A 55 -4.10 90.99 -6.99
CA SER A 55 -4.55 91.49 -5.69
C SER A 55 -3.37 91.80 -4.73
N SER A 56 -3.67 92.43 -3.60
CA SER A 56 -2.77 92.58 -2.45
C SER A 56 -3.19 91.70 -1.26
N VAL A 57 -4.27 90.93 -1.40
CA VAL A 57 -4.85 90.09 -0.34
C VAL A 57 -4.73 88.63 -0.76
N LEU A 58 -4.13 87.82 0.12
CA LEU A 58 -4.08 86.37 0.00
C LEU A 58 -5.50 85.77 0.01
N PRO A 59 -5.78 84.76 -0.83
CA PRO A 59 -6.99 83.96 -0.75
C PRO A 59 -7.13 83.25 0.60
N GLY A 60 -8.35 82.84 0.90
CA GLY A 60 -8.66 81.90 1.96
C GLY A 60 -10.03 81.27 1.73
N ASP A 61 -10.44 80.45 2.69
CA ASP A 61 -11.47 79.40 2.68
C ASP A 61 -12.92 79.75 2.22
N ASN A 62 -13.15 80.95 1.68
CA ASN A 62 -14.43 81.39 1.10
C ASN A 62 -14.29 82.06 -0.28
N ASP A 63 -13.06 82.21 -0.80
CA ASP A 63 -12.79 82.71 -2.14
C ASP A 63 -12.88 81.56 -3.17
N THR A 64 -13.45 81.82 -4.34
CA THR A 64 -13.40 80.92 -5.50
C THR A 64 -12.12 81.18 -6.31
N ALA A 65 -11.35 80.13 -6.63
CA ALA A 65 -10.25 80.22 -7.60
C ALA A 65 -10.81 80.10 -9.03
N VAL A 66 -10.49 81.04 -9.93
CA VAL A 66 -11.05 81.07 -11.30
C VAL A 66 -9.96 81.08 -12.38
N PHE A 67 -10.09 80.15 -13.31
CA PHE A 67 -9.22 80.00 -14.49
C PHE A 67 -10.05 80.24 -15.76
N SER A 68 -9.81 81.34 -16.48
CA SER A 68 -10.72 81.80 -17.55
C SER A 68 -10.16 81.77 -18.98
N ASP A 69 -8.87 81.52 -19.19
CA ASP A 69 -8.24 81.49 -20.52
C ASP A 69 -7.42 80.21 -20.73
N ALA A 70 -8.03 79.21 -21.33
CA ALA A 70 -7.38 77.93 -21.61
C ALA A 70 -6.21 77.99 -22.62
N GLY A 71 -5.98 79.13 -23.29
CA GLY A 71 -4.82 79.32 -24.17
C GLY A 71 -3.49 79.51 -23.42
N LEU A 72 -3.53 79.69 -22.09
CA LEU A 72 -2.35 79.90 -21.25
C LEU A 72 -1.84 78.58 -20.63
N ARG A 73 -0.52 78.49 -20.43
CA ARG A 73 0.07 77.51 -19.51
C ARG A 73 -0.06 78.02 -18.08
N TYR A 74 -0.74 77.26 -17.24
CA TYR A 74 -0.91 77.53 -15.83
C TYR A 74 0.08 76.70 -15.03
N GLY A 75 1.25 77.28 -14.73
CA GLY A 75 1.99 76.81 -13.56
C GLY A 75 1.16 77.11 -12.32
N ILE A 76 0.69 76.07 -11.62
CA ILE A 76 -0.11 76.17 -10.40
C ILE A 76 0.61 75.36 -9.34
N ASP A 77 1.13 76.04 -8.33
CA ASP A 77 1.72 75.40 -7.15
C ASP A 77 1.01 75.95 -5.90
N MET A 78 0.47 75.04 -5.07
CA MET A 78 -0.25 75.36 -3.84
C MET A 78 0.55 75.04 -2.57
N GLU A 79 1.82 74.62 -2.67
CA GLU A 79 2.69 74.49 -1.50
C GLU A 79 2.81 75.83 -0.75
N GLY A 80 2.79 75.78 0.58
CA GLY A 80 2.76 76.98 1.44
C GLY A 80 1.75 76.89 2.58
N GLY A 81 0.75 76.01 2.46
CA GLY A 81 0.10 75.34 3.60
C GLY A 81 -1.14 75.97 4.24
N PHE A 82 -1.68 77.09 3.72
CA PHE A 82 -2.81 77.80 4.37
C PHE A 82 -3.86 78.42 3.43
N ALA A 83 -3.92 78.03 2.16
CA ALA A 83 -4.95 78.51 1.22
C ALA A 83 -5.84 77.35 0.76
N SER A 84 -7.04 77.25 1.32
CA SER A 84 -8.13 76.43 0.77
C SER A 84 -9.15 77.34 0.07
N PHE A 85 -9.98 76.77 -0.82
CA PHE A 85 -10.94 77.51 -1.66
C PHE A 85 -12.33 76.92 -1.50
N SER A 86 -13.37 77.75 -1.45
CA SER A 86 -14.75 77.24 -1.43
C SER A 86 -15.16 76.61 -2.76
N GLU A 87 -14.44 76.91 -3.84
CA GLU A 87 -14.66 76.41 -5.19
C GLU A 87 -13.38 76.61 -6.02
N VAL A 88 -13.13 75.72 -6.98
CA VAL A 88 -12.10 75.88 -8.02
C VAL A 88 -12.82 75.74 -9.37
N ARG A 89 -12.78 76.77 -10.22
CA ARG A 89 -13.65 76.90 -11.39
C ARG A 89 -12.86 77.16 -12.68
N PHE A 90 -13.18 76.40 -13.71
CA PHE A 90 -12.58 76.48 -15.05
C PHE A 90 -13.67 76.93 -16.05
N ASP A 91 -13.62 78.21 -16.45
CA ASP A 91 -14.72 78.88 -17.18
C ASP A 91 -14.66 78.75 -18.73
N SER A 92 -13.65 78.05 -19.29
CA SER A 92 -13.44 77.89 -20.73
C SER A 92 -13.97 76.56 -21.30
N GLN A 93 -14.20 76.52 -22.62
CA GLN A 93 -14.70 75.37 -23.38
C GLN A 93 -13.60 74.59 -24.15
N THR A 94 -12.33 74.82 -23.83
CA THR A 94 -11.17 74.12 -24.43
C THR A 94 -10.20 73.68 -23.35
N ALA A 95 -9.43 72.63 -23.62
CA ALA A 95 -8.50 72.05 -22.66
C ALA A 95 -7.49 73.05 -22.07
N TYR A 96 -7.32 73.00 -20.76
CA TYR A 96 -6.33 73.79 -20.01
C TYR A 96 -4.98 73.10 -20.00
N VAL A 97 -3.89 73.87 -19.92
CA VAL A 97 -2.55 73.31 -19.69
C VAL A 97 -2.09 73.66 -18.28
N ILE A 98 -1.80 72.65 -17.46
CA ILE A 98 -1.23 72.80 -16.13
C ILE A 98 0.23 72.32 -16.16
N ASP A 99 1.13 73.11 -15.59
CA ASP A 99 2.58 72.90 -15.65
C ASP A 99 3.11 72.69 -14.22
N HIS A 100 3.86 71.60 -13.97
CA HIS A 100 4.24 71.13 -12.62
C HIS A 100 3.01 70.86 -11.74
N GLY A 101 2.12 69.96 -12.19
CA GLY A 101 0.71 69.86 -11.77
C GLY A 101 0.39 69.38 -10.34
N SER A 102 0.97 70.00 -9.32
CA SER A 102 0.64 69.78 -7.91
C SER A 102 -0.57 70.61 -7.48
N LEU A 103 -1.67 69.96 -7.09
CA LEU A 103 -2.90 70.61 -6.61
C LEU A 103 -3.18 70.19 -5.17
N VAL A 104 -3.50 71.16 -4.31
CA VAL A 104 -3.77 70.92 -2.88
C VAL A 104 -5.16 71.41 -2.51
N PHE A 105 -6.09 70.47 -2.31
CA PHE A 105 -7.44 70.71 -1.84
C PHE A 105 -7.47 70.53 -0.32
N GLY A 106 -7.29 71.63 0.41
CA GLY A 106 -7.29 71.68 1.89
C GLY A 106 -8.70 71.68 2.49
N ASP A 107 -8.87 71.12 3.70
CA ASP A 107 -10.13 71.22 4.44
C ASP A 107 -10.47 72.68 4.82
N LEU A 108 -11.68 73.11 4.49
CA LEU A 108 -12.16 74.49 4.65
C LEU A 108 -12.54 74.80 6.11
N SER A 109 -11.84 75.73 6.78
CA SER A 109 -12.12 76.09 8.18
C SER A 109 -13.44 76.86 8.37
N SER A 110 -14.05 77.33 7.28
CA SER A 110 -15.36 77.99 7.21
C SER A 110 -16.54 77.01 7.23
N VAL A 111 -16.31 75.72 6.92
CA VAL A 111 -17.37 74.72 6.74
C VAL A 111 -17.81 74.14 8.08
N ALA A 112 -19.10 73.84 8.21
CA ALA A 112 -19.64 73.20 9.40
C ALA A 112 -19.02 71.80 9.59
N ALA A 113 -18.50 71.53 10.80
CA ALA A 113 -17.71 70.34 11.09
C ALA A 113 -18.36 69.04 10.59
N GLY A 114 -17.73 68.39 9.61
CA GLY A 114 -18.19 67.13 8.99
C GLY A 114 -19.06 67.27 7.73
N ALA A 115 -19.29 68.48 7.20
CA ALA A 115 -19.91 68.65 5.89
C ALA A 115 -18.86 68.62 4.75
N LEU A 116 -19.23 68.03 3.61
CA LEU A 116 -18.37 67.93 2.41
C LEU A 116 -18.58 69.12 1.46
N VAL A 117 -17.51 69.52 0.76
CA VAL A 117 -17.54 70.49 -0.36
C VAL A 117 -16.87 69.85 -1.58
N THR A 118 -17.66 69.45 -2.58
CA THR A 118 -17.13 68.83 -3.80
C THR A 118 -16.72 69.88 -4.83
N HIS A 119 -15.45 69.87 -5.23
CA HIS A 119 -14.96 70.64 -6.39
C HIS A 119 -15.27 69.86 -7.68
N VAL A 120 -15.89 70.49 -8.68
CA VAL A 120 -16.23 69.83 -9.96
C VAL A 120 -15.42 70.43 -11.10
N ILE A 121 -14.52 69.63 -11.69
CA ILE A 121 -13.68 70.03 -12.81
C ILE A 121 -14.26 69.43 -14.10
N ALA A 122 -15.07 70.24 -14.79
CA ALA A 122 -15.80 69.84 -15.99
C ALA A 122 -15.07 70.18 -17.32
N ALA A 123 -13.88 70.76 -17.25
CA ALA A 123 -13.06 71.12 -18.41
C ALA A 123 -11.90 70.13 -18.59
N ASP A 124 -11.50 69.89 -19.84
CA ASP A 124 -10.36 69.02 -20.18
C ASP A 124 -9.03 69.62 -19.68
N MET A 125 -8.05 68.78 -19.35
CA MET A 125 -6.76 69.21 -18.77
C MET A 125 -5.56 68.43 -19.29
N ASN A 126 -4.50 69.13 -19.67
CA ASN A 126 -3.20 68.55 -20.00
C ASN A 126 -2.21 68.88 -18.86
N LEU A 127 -1.81 67.87 -18.09
CA LEU A 127 -0.85 68.00 -16.98
C LEU A 127 0.56 67.68 -17.49
N PHE A 128 1.52 68.57 -17.27
CA PHE A 128 2.92 68.39 -17.65
C PHE A 128 3.82 68.22 -16.42
N GLY A 129 4.62 67.15 -16.42
CA GLY A 129 5.42 66.70 -15.27
C GLY A 129 4.58 66.00 -14.20
N ASP A 130 5.27 65.28 -13.32
CA ASP A 130 4.73 64.47 -12.21
C ASP A 130 3.63 65.23 -11.43
N ALA A 131 2.36 64.89 -11.65
CA ALA A 131 1.24 65.58 -11.02
C ALA A 131 0.95 65.00 -9.63
N ILE A 132 0.94 65.83 -8.57
CA ILE A 132 0.72 65.38 -7.19
C ILE A 132 -0.52 66.07 -6.61
N TRP A 133 -1.62 65.33 -6.49
CA TRP A 133 -2.92 65.85 -6.05
C TRP A 133 -3.19 65.45 -4.60
N THR A 134 -3.03 66.41 -3.69
CA THR A 134 -3.30 66.25 -2.25
C THR A 134 -4.75 66.66 -1.97
N ILE A 135 -5.58 65.72 -1.52
CA ILE A 135 -7.02 65.96 -1.28
C ILE A 135 -7.38 65.65 0.17
N SER A 136 -8.04 66.59 0.85
CA SER A 136 -8.41 66.48 2.27
C SER A 136 -9.78 65.84 2.47
N ALA A 137 -10.07 65.38 3.69
CA ALA A 137 -11.22 64.52 3.98
C ALA A 137 -12.58 65.15 3.66
N LEU A 138 -12.71 66.48 3.74
CA LEU A 138 -13.95 67.22 3.54
C LEU A 138 -14.06 67.91 2.17
N THR A 139 -13.04 67.79 1.31
CA THR A 139 -13.00 68.47 0.00
C THR A 139 -12.80 67.51 -1.20
N PRO A 140 -13.77 66.61 -1.49
CA PRO A 140 -13.67 65.72 -2.66
C PRO A 140 -13.56 66.47 -3.99
N VAL A 141 -12.91 65.86 -4.98
CA VAL A 141 -12.73 66.45 -6.33
C VAL A 141 -13.31 65.51 -7.39
N ASP A 142 -14.17 66.03 -8.26
CA ASP A 142 -14.90 65.30 -9.30
C ASP A 142 -14.47 65.81 -10.69
N VAL A 143 -13.62 65.03 -11.36
CA VAL A 143 -13.04 65.35 -12.68
C VAL A 143 -13.85 64.68 -13.78
N ARG A 144 -14.53 65.49 -14.58
CA ARG A 144 -15.43 65.05 -15.67
C ARG A 144 -14.94 65.43 -17.07
N GLY A 145 -14.02 66.39 -17.17
CA GLY A 145 -13.26 66.60 -18.41
C GLY A 145 -12.27 65.46 -18.63
N ALA A 146 -11.88 65.22 -19.89
CA ALA A 146 -10.80 64.31 -20.20
C ALA A 146 -9.46 64.92 -19.75
N PHE A 147 -8.58 64.11 -19.18
CA PHE A 147 -7.21 64.55 -18.90
C PHE A 147 -6.17 63.76 -19.68
N ASP A 148 -5.04 64.43 -19.92
CA ASP A 148 -3.83 63.92 -20.54
C ASP A 148 -2.67 64.24 -19.61
N THR A 149 -1.76 63.29 -19.39
CA THR A 149 -0.58 63.45 -18.54
C THR A 149 0.64 62.97 -19.32
N SER A 150 1.76 63.70 -19.23
CA SER A 150 3.01 63.22 -19.82
C SER A 150 3.71 62.14 -18.98
N ASP A 151 3.55 62.19 -17.65
CA ASP A 151 4.40 61.46 -16.70
C ASP A 151 3.59 60.83 -15.51
N GLY A 152 2.27 60.66 -15.65
CA GLY A 152 1.38 60.05 -14.65
C GLY A 152 0.74 61.01 -13.62
N LEU A 153 0.08 60.43 -12.61
CA LEU A 153 -0.67 61.14 -11.56
C LEU A 153 -0.51 60.44 -10.19
N THR A 154 -0.21 61.20 -9.14
CA THR A 154 -0.10 60.73 -7.75
C THR A 154 -1.18 61.37 -6.88
N LYS A 155 -2.04 60.56 -6.26
CA LYS A 155 -3.10 60.97 -5.34
C LYS A 155 -2.65 60.78 -3.89
N THR A 156 -2.71 61.85 -3.10
CA THR A 156 -2.38 61.84 -1.66
C THR A 156 -3.49 62.50 -0.83
N GLY A 157 -3.34 62.52 0.50
CA GLY A 157 -4.35 63.00 1.45
C GLY A 157 -5.58 62.09 1.57
N SER A 158 -6.33 62.20 2.66
CA SER A 158 -7.41 61.25 3.01
C SER A 158 -8.74 61.45 2.26
N GLY A 159 -8.84 62.42 1.34
CA GLY A 159 -10.05 62.71 0.58
C GLY A 159 -10.25 61.83 -0.67
N THR A 160 -11.43 61.95 -1.28
CA THR A 160 -11.82 61.23 -2.50
C THR A 160 -11.58 62.05 -3.77
N LEU A 161 -10.97 61.41 -4.78
CA LEU A 161 -10.93 61.85 -6.17
C LEU A 161 -11.92 61.01 -6.99
N PHE A 162 -12.75 61.61 -7.83
CA PHE A 162 -13.56 60.90 -8.82
C PHE A 162 -13.03 61.23 -10.22
N LEU A 163 -12.85 60.21 -11.07
CA LEU A 163 -12.36 60.35 -12.44
C LEU A 163 -13.39 59.77 -13.42
N GLY A 164 -13.96 60.63 -14.27
CA GLY A 164 -15.01 60.29 -15.24
C GLY A 164 -14.89 60.94 -16.61
N GLY A 165 -13.74 61.55 -16.92
CA GLY A 165 -13.34 61.85 -18.30
C GLY A 165 -13.06 60.59 -19.12
N SER A 166 -12.76 60.77 -20.41
CA SER A 166 -12.30 59.67 -21.29
C SER A 166 -10.79 59.73 -21.44
N ASN A 167 -10.08 59.03 -20.56
CA ASN A 167 -8.69 59.31 -20.21
C ASN A 167 -7.67 58.34 -20.85
N ASN A 168 -8.04 57.53 -21.83
CA ASN A 168 -7.14 56.61 -22.56
C ASN A 168 -6.00 57.33 -23.34
N ALA A 169 -6.01 58.66 -23.37
CA ALA A 169 -4.92 59.49 -23.89
C ALA A 169 -3.71 59.59 -22.94
N VAL A 170 -3.95 59.49 -21.62
CA VAL A 170 -2.98 59.52 -20.51
C VAL A 170 -1.74 58.68 -20.77
N ARG A 171 -0.59 59.15 -20.29
CA ARG A 171 0.65 58.37 -20.18
C ARG A 171 1.20 58.43 -18.76
N GLY A 172 1.67 57.29 -18.28
CA GLY A 172 2.22 57.14 -16.94
C GLY A 172 1.18 56.74 -15.88
N ASP A 173 1.71 56.15 -14.83
CA ASP A 173 0.99 55.39 -13.81
C ASP A 173 0.08 56.29 -12.94
N LEU A 174 -0.97 55.69 -12.36
CA LEU A 174 -1.74 56.31 -11.27
C LEU A 174 -1.27 55.75 -9.92
N SER A 175 -0.59 56.56 -9.09
CA SER A 175 -0.35 56.23 -7.68
C SER A 175 -1.50 56.73 -6.81
N ILE A 176 -1.95 55.90 -5.86
CA ILE A 176 -2.91 56.24 -4.80
C ILE A 176 -2.24 55.98 -3.44
N GLU A 177 -1.42 56.92 -3.00
CA GLU A 177 -0.71 56.84 -1.71
C GLU A 177 -1.69 56.84 -0.52
N GLN A 178 -2.72 57.69 -0.59
CA GLN A 178 -3.68 57.91 0.48
C GLN A 178 -5.07 58.29 -0.04
N GLY A 179 -6.10 57.94 0.74
CA GLY A 179 -7.49 58.29 0.47
C GLY A 179 -8.03 57.48 -0.70
N GLU A 180 -8.99 58.03 -1.43
CA GLU A 180 -9.81 57.26 -2.36
C GLU A 180 -9.72 57.81 -3.78
N VAL A 181 -9.72 56.92 -4.78
CA VAL A 181 -10.03 57.23 -6.18
C VAL A 181 -11.21 56.40 -6.63
N ILE A 182 -12.21 57.03 -7.25
CA ILE A 182 -13.39 56.38 -7.84
C ILE A 182 -13.33 56.54 -9.36
N LEU A 183 -13.39 55.42 -10.09
CA LEU A 183 -13.44 55.42 -11.55
C LEU A 183 -14.88 55.20 -12.03
N TYR A 184 -15.35 56.06 -12.97
CA TYR A 184 -16.70 55.99 -13.54
C TYR A 184 -16.83 55.02 -14.76
N GLY A 185 -15.75 54.29 -15.08
CA GLY A 185 -15.73 53.13 -15.99
C GLY A 185 -15.08 53.33 -17.35
N GLY A 186 -14.70 52.21 -17.95
CA GLY A 186 -14.21 51.91 -19.31
C GLY A 186 -13.12 52.78 -19.95
N SER A 187 -12.75 53.86 -19.30
CA SER A 187 -11.90 54.97 -19.76
C SER A 187 -11.52 55.90 -18.60
N GLY A 188 -11.76 55.52 -17.34
CA GLY A 188 -11.57 56.38 -16.17
C GLY A 188 -10.10 56.69 -15.89
N TYR A 189 -9.21 55.78 -16.29
CA TYR A 189 -7.77 56.00 -16.43
C TYR A 189 -7.27 55.42 -17.76
N SER A 190 -5.96 55.23 -17.90
CA SER A 190 -5.35 54.56 -19.06
C SER A 190 -5.64 53.07 -19.12
N ASP A 191 -6.05 52.61 -20.31
CA ASP A 191 -6.24 51.20 -20.68
C ASP A 191 -4.92 50.37 -20.63
N VAL A 192 -3.75 51.03 -20.57
CA VAL A 192 -2.44 50.41 -20.78
C VAL A 192 -1.40 50.69 -19.70
N ASP A 193 -1.47 51.83 -19.01
CA ASP A 193 -0.59 52.16 -17.88
C ASP A 193 -1.14 51.52 -16.58
N PRO A 194 -0.29 51.14 -15.61
CA PRO A 194 -0.72 50.52 -14.35
C PRO A 194 -1.27 51.54 -13.33
N ILE A 195 -1.98 51.00 -12.33
CA ILE A 195 -2.41 51.72 -11.12
C ILE A 195 -1.68 51.11 -9.91
N ASP A 196 -0.95 51.93 -9.16
CA ASP A 196 -0.37 51.57 -7.87
C ASP A 196 -1.28 52.05 -6.74
N VAL A 197 -1.79 51.14 -5.93
CA VAL A 197 -2.65 51.48 -4.79
C VAL A 197 -1.83 51.28 -3.52
N GLY A 198 -1.24 52.37 -3.02
CA GLY A 198 -0.44 52.39 -1.80
C GLY A 198 -1.23 51.94 -0.57
N ALA A 199 -0.53 51.57 0.51
CA ALA A 199 -1.13 50.94 1.70
C ALA A 199 -2.15 51.83 2.47
N GLY A 200 -2.23 53.14 2.17
CA GLY A 200 -3.25 54.06 2.67
C GLY A 200 -4.34 54.43 1.66
N GLY A 201 -4.30 53.83 0.46
CA GLY A 201 -5.15 54.14 -0.68
C GLY A 201 -6.26 53.12 -0.93
N THR A 202 -7.36 53.60 -1.52
CA THR A 202 -8.48 52.81 -2.01
C THR A 202 -8.80 53.18 -3.46
N LEU A 203 -8.95 52.18 -4.32
CA LEU A 203 -9.51 52.30 -5.68
C LEU A 203 -10.92 51.70 -5.69
N ARG A 204 -11.97 52.47 -5.95
CA ARG A 204 -13.34 51.93 -6.14
C ARG A 204 -13.82 52.05 -7.58
N LEU A 205 -14.42 51.00 -8.10
CA LEU A 205 -15.11 50.99 -9.39
C LEU A 205 -16.58 51.35 -9.21
N ASN A 206 -17.05 52.37 -9.92
CA ASN A 206 -18.48 52.72 -10.01
C ASN A 206 -19.12 52.26 -11.33
N ASN A 207 -18.36 51.53 -12.17
CA ASN A 207 -18.73 50.91 -13.44
C ASN A 207 -17.58 49.99 -13.88
N ASN A 208 -17.78 49.12 -14.88
CA ASN A 208 -16.74 48.23 -15.41
C ASN A 208 -15.55 49.03 -15.98
N GLU A 209 -14.32 48.62 -15.70
CA GLU A 209 -13.10 49.38 -16.02
C GLU A 209 -12.01 48.51 -16.68
N THR A 210 -11.12 49.15 -17.45
CA THR A 210 -9.90 48.55 -17.99
C THR A 210 -8.66 49.32 -17.52
N ILE A 211 -7.62 48.60 -17.12
CA ILE A 211 -6.32 49.16 -16.72
C ILE A 211 -5.16 48.34 -17.30
N GLY A 212 -3.95 48.90 -17.29
CA GLY A 212 -2.74 48.16 -17.63
C GLY A 212 -2.48 46.99 -16.66
N GLY A 213 -2.27 47.31 -15.39
CA GLY A 213 -2.01 46.36 -14.31
C GLY A 213 -2.23 47.00 -12.94
N LEU A 214 -2.21 46.20 -11.88
CA LEU A 214 -2.41 46.66 -10.50
C LEU A 214 -1.19 46.33 -9.63
N SER A 215 -0.67 47.34 -8.92
CA SER A 215 0.38 47.19 -7.93
C SER A 215 0.04 47.85 -6.60
N GLY A 216 0.90 47.67 -5.59
CA GLY A 216 0.75 48.28 -4.27
C GLY A 216 0.18 47.32 -3.22
N ALA A 217 -0.40 47.88 -2.15
CA ALA A 217 -0.82 47.15 -0.95
C ALA A 217 -2.11 47.69 -0.28
N GLY A 218 -2.85 48.58 -0.94
CA GLY A 218 -4.09 49.19 -0.44
C GLY A 218 -5.34 48.34 -0.65
N THR A 219 -6.47 48.98 -0.95
CA THR A 219 -7.78 48.31 -1.16
C THR A 219 -8.33 48.58 -2.56
N VAL A 220 -8.94 47.57 -3.19
CA VAL A 220 -9.68 47.69 -4.46
C VAL A 220 -11.11 47.20 -4.26
N GLU A 221 -12.07 48.11 -4.40
CA GLU A 221 -13.50 47.86 -4.24
C GLU A 221 -14.17 47.77 -5.62
N LEU A 222 -14.56 46.57 -6.04
CA LEU A 222 -15.17 46.35 -7.34
C LEU A 222 -16.67 46.65 -7.37
N GLU A 223 -17.34 46.72 -6.21
CA GLU A 223 -18.81 46.73 -6.09
C GLU A 223 -19.42 45.58 -6.92
N SER A 224 -20.27 45.84 -7.91
CA SER A 224 -20.80 44.85 -8.87
C SER A 224 -20.17 44.97 -10.26
N HIS A 225 -18.89 45.35 -10.33
CA HIS A 225 -18.22 45.72 -11.58
C HIS A 225 -17.01 44.84 -11.93
N TRP A 226 -16.62 44.94 -13.20
CA TRP A 226 -15.56 44.15 -13.81
C TRP A 226 -14.27 44.97 -13.87
N LEU A 227 -13.16 44.42 -13.38
CA LEU A 227 -11.82 44.97 -13.58
C LEU A 227 -11.08 44.15 -14.64
N THR A 228 -10.74 44.79 -15.77
CA THR A 228 -10.04 44.14 -16.89
C THR A 228 -8.57 44.58 -16.94
N PHE A 229 -7.66 43.62 -16.86
CA PHE A 229 -6.22 43.83 -17.07
C PHE A 229 -5.88 43.60 -18.55
N LYS A 230 -5.32 44.60 -19.24
CA LYS A 230 -4.85 44.49 -20.65
C LYS A 230 -3.34 44.68 -20.83
N GLY A 231 -2.64 45.19 -19.82
CA GLY A 231 -1.29 45.71 -19.95
C GLY A 231 -0.16 44.67 -20.07
N ASN A 232 1.02 45.25 -20.14
CA ASN A 232 2.35 44.63 -20.21
C ASN A 232 3.32 45.76 -19.81
N PRO A 233 4.15 45.64 -18.75
CA PRO A 233 4.71 44.42 -18.17
C PRO A 233 3.85 43.73 -17.09
N ASP A 234 4.44 42.73 -16.42
CA ASP A 234 3.90 42.09 -15.22
C ASP A 234 3.71 43.07 -14.06
N ALA A 235 2.67 42.89 -13.25
CA ALA A 235 2.36 43.68 -12.06
C ALA A 235 2.14 42.78 -10.82
N SER A 236 2.21 43.36 -9.62
CA SER A 236 2.07 42.60 -8.35
C SER A 236 1.38 43.42 -7.26
N PHE A 237 0.25 42.91 -6.76
CA PHE A 237 -0.57 43.55 -5.73
C PHE A 237 -0.59 42.71 -4.44
N ALA A 238 -0.32 43.35 -3.30
CA ALA A 238 -0.30 42.75 -1.97
C ALA A 238 -1.52 43.15 -1.10
N GLY A 239 -2.42 43.97 -1.64
CA GLY A 239 -3.58 44.49 -0.92
C GLY A 239 -4.81 43.59 -0.98
N ALA A 240 -5.96 44.16 -0.64
CA ALA A 240 -7.26 43.48 -0.68
C ALA A 240 -8.08 43.91 -1.90
N ILE A 241 -8.55 42.94 -2.71
CA ILE A 241 -9.58 43.14 -3.73
C ILE A 241 -10.90 42.57 -3.17
N THR A 242 -11.96 43.37 -3.19
CA THR A 242 -13.29 42.98 -2.69
C THR A 242 -14.39 43.41 -3.66
N GLY A 243 -15.29 42.50 -4.01
CA GLY A 243 -16.50 42.78 -4.77
C GLY A 243 -17.73 42.10 -4.17
N GLY A 244 -18.90 42.56 -4.60
CA GLY A 244 -20.19 41.90 -4.38
C GLY A 244 -20.61 41.05 -5.59
N ALA A 245 -21.88 40.65 -5.63
CA ALA A 245 -22.43 39.89 -6.76
C ALA A 245 -22.21 40.59 -8.12
N ALA A 246 -21.95 39.80 -9.16
CA ALA A 246 -21.53 40.19 -10.51
C ALA A 246 -20.17 40.91 -10.63
N SER A 247 -19.36 40.97 -9.57
CA SER A 247 -17.97 41.47 -9.66
C SER A 247 -17.03 40.46 -10.34
N MET A 248 -16.13 40.93 -11.20
CA MET A 248 -15.34 40.05 -12.07
C MET A 248 -13.90 40.56 -12.22
N LEU A 249 -12.92 39.66 -12.10
CA LEU A 249 -11.56 39.93 -12.56
C LEU A 249 -11.36 39.31 -13.95
N ARG A 250 -10.93 40.11 -14.93
CA ARG A 250 -10.68 39.65 -16.30
C ARG A 250 -9.21 39.86 -16.70
N MET A 251 -8.54 38.79 -17.15
CA MET A 251 -7.25 38.90 -17.85
C MET A 251 -7.48 38.90 -19.36
N ASN A 252 -7.09 39.97 -20.05
CA ASN A 252 -7.24 40.16 -21.49
C ASN A 252 -6.01 40.88 -22.10
N GLY A 253 -4.83 40.55 -21.57
CA GLY A 253 -3.54 41.14 -21.94
C GLY A 253 -2.51 40.08 -22.32
N THR A 254 -1.23 40.38 -22.14
CA THR A 254 -0.15 39.38 -22.28
C THR A 254 0.78 39.28 -21.06
N GLY A 255 0.69 40.21 -20.11
CA GLY A 255 1.44 40.15 -18.85
C GLY A 255 0.83 39.23 -17.79
N THR A 256 1.52 39.13 -16.66
CA THR A 256 1.07 38.51 -15.42
C THR A 256 0.54 39.57 -14.45
N GLN A 257 -0.69 39.43 -13.97
CA GLN A 257 -1.09 40.03 -12.71
C GLN A 257 -0.77 39.06 -11.58
N THR A 258 0.11 39.44 -10.66
CA THR A 258 0.39 38.67 -9.44
C THR A 258 -0.42 39.23 -8.27
N LEU A 259 -1.03 38.36 -7.48
CA LEU A 259 -1.74 38.69 -6.25
C LEU A 259 -1.06 37.98 -5.08
N THR A 260 -0.65 38.74 -4.08
CA THR A 260 0.00 38.26 -2.84
C THR A 260 -0.80 38.59 -1.58
N GLY A 261 -1.89 39.36 -1.73
CA GLY A 261 -2.90 39.60 -0.70
C GLY A 261 -4.16 38.74 -0.90
N THR A 262 -5.32 39.34 -0.69
CA THR A 262 -6.62 38.65 -0.75
C THR A 262 -7.48 39.16 -1.89
N ALA A 263 -8.10 38.29 -2.69
CA ALA A 263 -9.13 38.66 -3.66
C ALA A 263 -10.43 37.88 -3.41
N ALA A 264 -11.49 38.60 -3.06
CA ALA A 264 -12.84 38.07 -2.89
C ALA A 264 -13.76 38.73 -3.94
N VAL A 265 -14.15 37.98 -4.97
CA VAL A 265 -14.88 38.47 -6.16
C VAL A 265 -15.89 37.42 -6.64
N ASP A 266 -16.91 37.83 -7.40
CA ASP A 266 -17.96 36.90 -7.84
C ASP A 266 -17.49 35.94 -8.95
N GLY A 267 -16.59 36.39 -9.82
CA GLY A 267 -16.06 35.58 -10.92
C GLY A 267 -14.67 35.93 -11.42
N PHE A 268 -14.16 35.07 -12.30
CA PHE A 268 -12.89 35.26 -13.02
C PHE A 268 -12.98 34.82 -14.49
N GLU A 269 -12.44 35.65 -15.40
CA GLU A 269 -12.35 35.34 -16.83
C GLU A 269 -10.93 35.57 -17.37
N GLY A 270 -10.20 34.50 -17.67
CA GLY A 270 -8.88 34.57 -18.31
C GLY A 270 -8.96 34.29 -19.80
N LEU A 271 -8.86 35.34 -20.63
CA LEU A 271 -8.84 35.28 -22.10
C LEU A 271 -7.41 35.36 -22.68
N GLY A 272 -6.47 35.91 -21.91
CA GLY A 272 -5.06 36.05 -22.29
C GLY A 272 -4.23 36.67 -21.18
N GLY A 273 -2.97 36.23 -21.06
CA GLY A 273 -2.11 36.58 -19.92
C GLY A 273 -2.37 35.69 -18.71
N THR A 274 -1.72 36.00 -17.58
CA THR A 274 -1.73 35.15 -16.39
C THR A 274 -2.26 35.89 -15.15
N LEU A 275 -3.22 35.31 -14.43
CA LEU A 275 -3.47 35.67 -13.02
C LEU A 275 -2.75 34.67 -12.12
N ARG A 276 -1.88 35.14 -11.23
CA ARG A 276 -1.03 34.30 -10.36
C ARG A 276 -1.23 34.65 -8.89
N ILE A 277 -1.62 33.69 -8.07
CA ILE A 277 -1.73 33.86 -6.61
C ILE A 277 -0.45 33.30 -5.96
N VAL A 278 0.22 34.08 -5.10
CA VAL A 278 1.46 33.66 -4.39
C VAL A 278 1.43 34.10 -2.93
N GLY A 279 1.35 33.15 -1.98
CA GLY A 279 1.18 33.45 -0.55
C GLY A 279 -0.14 34.14 -0.18
N GLY A 280 -1.10 34.18 -1.10
CA GLY A 280 -2.38 34.90 -0.97
C GLY A 280 -3.60 33.99 -1.07
N THR A 281 -4.80 34.58 -1.07
CA THR A 281 -6.05 33.83 -1.21
C THR A 281 -6.95 34.40 -2.30
N PHE A 282 -7.45 33.54 -3.19
CA PHE A 282 -8.53 33.85 -4.12
C PHE A 282 -9.83 33.18 -3.63
N THR A 283 -10.96 33.86 -3.69
CA THR A 283 -12.24 33.33 -3.19
C THR A 283 -13.42 33.85 -4.00
N MET A 284 -14.24 32.93 -4.49
CA MET A 284 -15.57 33.20 -5.02
C MET A 284 -16.65 32.77 -4.01
N PRO A 285 -17.78 33.48 -3.93
CA PRO A 285 -18.88 33.11 -3.04
C PRO A 285 -19.61 31.85 -3.55
N ASP A 286 -20.15 31.07 -2.62
CA ASP A 286 -20.97 29.90 -2.95
C ASP A 286 -22.46 30.30 -3.07
N ASP A 287 -22.77 31.11 -4.08
CA ASP A 287 -24.12 31.65 -4.33
C ASP A 287 -24.80 31.12 -5.61
N GLY A 288 -24.05 30.38 -6.45
CA GLY A 288 -24.51 29.79 -7.70
C GLY A 288 -24.66 30.77 -8.87
N ALA A 289 -24.15 32.00 -8.76
CA ALA A 289 -24.14 33.00 -9.83
C ALA A 289 -22.74 33.21 -10.46
N GLY A 290 -21.68 33.09 -9.67
CA GLY A 290 -20.30 33.28 -10.12
C GLY A 290 -19.83 32.32 -11.24
N GLU A 291 -19.01 32.82 -12.16
CA GLU A 291 -18.41 32.03 -13.26
C GLU A 291 -16.87 32.08 -13.16
N PHE A 292 -16.19 30.93 -13.31
CA PHE A 292 -14.73 30.85 -13.46
C PHE A 292 -14.41 30.25 -14.83
N TYR A 293 -13.81 31.06 -15.71
CA TYR A 293 -13.63 30.73 -17.12
C TYR A 293 -12.20 31.00 -17.60
N LEU A 294 -11.52 29.97 -18.08
CA LEU A 294 -10.24 30.08 -18.79
C LEU A 294 -10.43 29.71 -20.26
N SER A 295 -10.08 30.62 -21.17
CA SER A 295 -10.13 30.37 -22.61
C SER A 295 -9.13 31.24 -23.39
N GLY A 296 -9.16 31.11 -24.72
CA GLY A 296 -8.25 31.84 -25.60
C GLY A 296 -6.83 31.28 -25.58
N SER A 297 -6.05 31.61 -26.60
CA SER A 297 -4.77 30.94 -26.88
C SER A 297 -3.65 31.17 -25.85
N SER A 298 -3.92 31.87 -24.74
CA SER A 298 -2.94 32.13 -23.68
C SER A 298 -3.53 32.43 -22.28
N GLY A 299 -4.83 32.21 -22.04
CA GLY A 299 -5.45 32.49 -20.74
C GLY A 299 -4.95 31.54 -19.65
N ARG A 300 -4.42 32.07 -18.54
CA ARG A 300 -3.81 31.26 -17.48
C ARG A 300 -4.17 31.71 -16.06
N PHE A 301 -4.40 30.74 -15.17
CA PHE A 301 -4.51 30.94 -13.73
C PHE A 301 -3.50 30.06 -13.00
N GLU A 302 -2.80 30.59 -12.00
CA GLU A 302 -1.77 29.89 -11.24
C GLU A 302 -1.99 30.05 -9.72
N VAL A 303 -2.03 28.94 -8.98
CA VAL A 303 -2.06 28.89 -7.50
C VAL A 303 -0.71 28.37 -7.00
N LEU A 304 0.12 29.25 -6.46
CA LEU A 304 1.51 28.97 -6.12
C LEU A 304 1.88 29.30 -4.67
N GLY A 305 2.96 28.68 -4.17
CA GLY A 305 3.63 29.10 -2.95
C GLY A 305 2.77 29.14 -1.68
N GLY A 306 1.94 28.10 -1.47
CA GLY A 306 1.07 28.01 -0.29
C GLY A 306 -0.23 28.83 -0.39
N SER A 307 -0.63 29.22 -1.60
CA SER A 307 -1.88 29.97 -1.83
C SER A 307 -3.12 29.08 -1.84
N THR A 308 -4.26 29.63 -1.45
CA THR A 308 -5.56 28.93 -1.56
C THR A 308 -6.48 29.63 -2.56
N ALA A 309 -7.05 28.87 -3.50
CA ALA A 309 -8.18 29.27 -4.32
C ALA A 309 -9.44 28.51 -3.86
N LEU A 310 -10.48 29.25 -3.49
CA LEU A 310 -11.80 28.72 -3.14
C LEU A 310 -12.79 29.12 -4.25
N LEU A 311 -13.28 28.14 -5.00
CA LEU A 311 -14.29 28.31 -6.05
C LEU A 311 -15.65 27.76 -5.56
N PRO A 312 -16.78 28.10 -6.21
CA PRO A 312 -18.12 27.73 -5.73
C PRO A 312 -18.32 26.20 -5.60
N SER A 313 -19.20 25.78 -4.68
CA SER A 313 -19.53 24.37 -4.45
C SER A 313 -20.92 23.97 -4.97
N THR A 314 -21.79 24.96 -5.21
CA THR A 314 -23.19 24.77 -5.62
C THR A 314 -23.44 25.27 -7.05
N GLY A 315 -23.32 24.36 -8.02
CA GLY A 315 -23.75 24.58 -9.40
C GLY A 315 -25.01 23.80 -9.74
N SER A 316 -26.15 24.47 -9.98
CA SER A 316 -27.43 23.79 -10.22
C SER A 316 -27.94 23.92 -11.67
N GLY A 317 -27.64 22.94 -12.53
CA GLY A 317 -28.24 22.85 -13.86
C GLY A 317 -27.46 21.99 -14.86
N SER A 318 -27.99 21.87 -16.08
CA SER A 318 -27.32 21.18 -17.21
C SER A 318 -26.24 22.02 -17.91
N ASN A 319 -26.01 23.25 -17.41
CA ASN A 319 -24.90 24.14 -17.75
C ASN A 319 -24.70 25.03 -16.52
N PRO A 320 -24.08 24.51 -15.44
CA PRO A 320 -24.14 25.14 -14.13
C PRO A 320 -23.18 26.32 -14.02
N ALA A 321 -23.73 27.52 -13.78
CA ALA A 321 -22.96 28.58 -13.14
C ALA A 321 -22.36 28.05 -11.82
N GLY A 322 -21.19 28.56 -11.44
CA GLY A 322 -20.34 28.04 -10.36
C GLY A 322 -19.30 27.00 -10.78
N ALA A 323 -19.27 26.56 -12.05
CA ALA A 323 -18.24 25.64 -12.54
C ALA A 323 -16.89 26.33 -12.79
N CYS A 324 -15.80 25.57 -12.60
CA CYS A 324 -14.44 25.95 -12.99
C CYS A 324 -14.15 25.41 -14.41
N GLU A 325 -14.31 26.24 -15.42
CA GLU A 325 -14.13 25.87 -16.84
C GLU A 325 -12.72 26.20 -17.36
N VAL A 326 -12.06 25.23 -17.99
CA VAL A 326 -10.70 25.33 -18.56
C VAL A 326 -10.73 24.85 -20.01
N TYR A 327 -10.91 25.80 -20.94
CA TYR A 327 -11.23 25.55 -22.35
C TYR A 327 -10.24 26.17 -23.34
N ASP A 328 -10.21 25.65 -24.58
CA ASP A 328 -9.52 26.20 -25.76
C ASP A 328 -8.10 26.77 -25.51
N ASN A 329 -7.18 25.89 -25.08
CA ASN A 329 -5.79 26.19 -24.69
C ASN A 329 -5.62 27.00 -23.38
N GLY A 330 -6.70 27.24 -22.64
CA GLY A 330 -6.64 27.77 -21.27
C GLY A 330 -5.85 26.84 -20.33
N GLN A 331 -5.11 27.43 -19.40
CA GLN A 331 -4.21 26.70 -18.50
C GLN A 331 -4.46 27.02 -17.02
N LEU A 332 -4.75 25.99 -16.23
CA LEU A 332 -4.83 26.06 -14.77
C LEU A 332 -3.65 25.32 -14.16
N LEU A 333 -2.84 26.00 -13.33
CA LEU A 333 -1.71 25.40 -12.60
C LEU A 333 -1.90 25.52 -11.09
N ILE A 334 -1.71 24.43 -10.37
CA ILE A 334 -1.59 24.38 -8.91
C ILE A 334 -0.21 23.78 -8.60
N SER A 335 0.64 24.50 -7.86
CA SER A 335 2.01 24.06 -7.63
C SER A 335 2.67 24.57 -6.33
N GLY A 336 3.49 23.73 -5.71
CA GLY A 336 4.18 24.02 -4.46
C GLY A 336 3.40 23.54 -3.23
N ASP A 337 4.12 23.10 -2.20
CA ASP A 337 3.56 22.60 -0.94
C ASP A 337 2.53 23.58 -0.35
N GLY A 338 1.34 23.06 -0.03
CA GLY A 338 0.24 23.84 0.56
C GLY A 338 -0.53 24.72 -0.43
N SER A 339 -0.15 24.78 -1.71
CA SER A 339 -0.96 25.43 -2.74
C SER A 339 -2.20 24.57 -3.03
N SER A 340 -3.40 25.11 -2.85
CA SER A 340 -4.65 24.33 -2.92
C SER A 340 -5.74 25.03 -3.74
N LEU A 341 -6.43 24.31 -4.61
CA LEU A 341 -7.68 24.74 -5.24
C LEU A 341 -8.82 23.81 -4.83
N LEU A 342 -9.86 24.40 -4.23
CA LEU A 342 -11.09 23.71 -3.84
C LEU A 342 -12.21 24.19 -4.77
N ALA A 343 -12.96 23.27 -5.38
CA ALA A 343 -14.07 23.59 -6.27
C ALA A 343 -15.15 22.51 -6.21
N GLY A 344 -16.43 22.88 -6.36
CA GLY A 344 -17.50 21.90 -6.47
C GLY A 344 -17.50 21.15 -7.80
N ARG A 345 -17.07 21.80 -8.89
CA ARG A 345 -17.17 21.23 -10.24
C ARG A 345 -16.09 21.81 -11.15
N VAL A 346 -15.40 20.94 -11.89
CA VAL A 346 -14.29 21.33 -12.77
C VAL A 346 -14.48 20.71 -14.15
N GLU A 347 -14.46 21.53 -15.20
CA GLU A 347 -14.52 21.09 -16.60
C GLU A 347 -13.24 21.46 -17.35
N ILE A 348 -12.57 20.46 -17.90
CA ILE A 348 -11.38 20.61 -18.75
C ILE A 348 -11.75 20.15 -20.16
N GLY A 349 -11.55 21.00 -21.17
CA GLY A 349 -12.07 20.74 -22.52
C GLY A 349 -11.59 21.75 -23.57
N GLY A 350 -12.32 21.89 -24.68
CA GLY A 350 -11.99 22.83 -25.75
C GLY A 350 -12.33 22.26 -27.12
N PHE A 351 -12.71 23.12 -28.07
CA PHE A 351 -13.21 22.72 -29.40
C PHE A 351 -12.11 22.52 -30.43
N ALA A 352 -10.98 23.22 -30.29
CA ALA A 352 -9.87 23.18 -31.26
C ALA A 352 -8.52 22.76 -30.64
N THR A 353 -8.30 23.10 -29.37
CA THR A 353 -7.04 22.87 -28.64
C THR A 353 -7.37 22.50 -27.18
N PRO A 354 -6.73 21.48 -26.58
CA PRO A 354 -7.09 21.07 -25.23
C PRO A 354 -6.81 22.15 -24.18
N GLY A 355 -7.81 22.47 -23.38
CA GLY A 355 -7.61 23.07 -22.06
C GLY A 355 -6.84 22.10 -21.16
N THR A 356 -6.02 22.65 -20.26
CA THR A 356 -5.09 21.84 -19.44
C THR A 356 -5.13 22.27 -17.97
N LEU A 357 -5.40 21.33 -17.07
CA LEU A 357 -5.20 21.49 -15.63
C LEU A 357 -3.96 20.71 -15.22
N THR A 358 -2.98 21.38 -14.60
CA THR A 358 -1.79 20.75 -14.03
C THR A 358 -1.75 20.94 -12.51
N VAL A 359 -1.67 19.84 -11.77
CA VAL A 359 -1.37 19.80 -10.34
C VAL A 359 0.05 19.29 -10.16
N SER A 360 0.87 19.90 -9.31
CA SER A 360 2.29 19.52 -9.21
C SER A 360 2.97 19.89 -7.89
N SER A 361 4.09 19.23 -7.58
CA SER A 361 5.06 19.66 -6.57
C SER A 361 4.44 19.99 -5.20
N GLY A 362 3.63 19.09 -4.63
CA GLY A 362 2.95 19.28 -3.35
C GLY A 362 1.64 20.09 -3.41
N GLY A 363 1.22 20.52 -4.61
CA GLY A 363 -0.05 21.19 -4.83
C GLY A 363 -1.26 20.22 -4.77
N LEU A 364 -2.41 20.75 -4.35
CA LEU A 364 -3.66 20.01 -4.13
C LEU A 364 -4.80 20.54 -5.01
N LEU A 365 -5.46 19.65 -5.74
CA LEU A 365 -6.81 19.86 -6.31
C LEU A 365 -7.82 19.07 -5.48
N ASP A 366 -8.89 19.72 -5.02
CA ASP A 366 -9.99 19.08 -4.28
C ASP A 366 -11.34 19.37 -4.97
N VAL A 367 -11.94 18.30 -5.48
CA VAL A 367 -13.28 18.26 -6.11
C VAL A 367 -14.16 17.23 -5.37
N THR A 368 -14.09 17.23 -4.04
CA THR A 368 -14.93 16.38 -3.16
C THR A 368 -16.09 17.11 -2.49
N LEU A 369 -16.14 18.44 -2.62
CA LEU A 369 -17.11 19.30 -1.95
C LEU A 369 -18.32 19.64 -2.83
N GLY A 370 -19.40 20.11 -2.22
CA GLY A 370 -20.57 20.62 -2.92
C GLY A 370 -21.64 19.57 -3.28
N SER A 371 -22.50 19.91 -4.23
CA SER A 371 -23.65 19.07 -4.63
C SER A 371 -23.47 18.30 -5.94
N ASP A 372 -22.44 18.64 -6.74
CA ASP A 372 -22.11 18.00 -8.03
C ASP A 372 -20.59 17.79 -8.16
N PRO A 373 -19.92 17.04 -7.24
CA PRO A 373 -18.46 16.88 -7.12
C PRO A 373 -17.81 16.11 -8.30
N TRP A 374 -17.86 16.72 -9.49
CA TRP A 374 -17.53 16.10 -10.77
C TRP A 374 -16.34 16.79 -11.45
N LEU A 375 -15.32 15.98 -11.76
CA LEU A 375 -14.11 16.36 -12.48
C LEU A 375 -14.18 15.81 -13.92
N PHE A 376 -14.45 16.73 -14.85
CA PHE A 376 -14.73 16.45 -16.25
C PHE A 376 -13.50 16.71 -17.13
N VAL A 377 -13.13 15.75 -17.99
CA VAL A 377 -11.94 15.83 -18.85
C VAL A 377 -12.32 15.46 -20.28
N GLY A 378 -12.22 16.39 -21.23
CA GLY A 378 -12.76 16.21 -22.59
C GLY A 378 -14.27 15.99 -22.56
N ALA A 379 -15.01 16.98 -22.04
CA ALA A 379 -16.36 16.73 -21.53
C ALA A 379 -17.27 17.97 -21.56
N ASN A 380 -17.48 18.57 -22.73
CA ASN A 380 -18.58 19.52 -22.92
C ASN A 380 -19.91 18.80 -23.23
N SER A 381 -21.02 19.54 -23.23
CA SER A 381 -22.37 19.06 -23.56
C SER A 381 -22.69 19.04 -25.08
N VAL A 382 -21.77 19.51 -25.93
CA VAL A 382 -22.01 19.83 -27.35
C VAL A 382 -21.30 18.88 -28.33
N GLY A 383 -20.35 18.09 -27.84
CA GLY A 383 -19.43 17.27 -28.64
C GLY A 383 -18.14 18.02 -29.03
N ASN A 384 -17.18 17.26 -29.55
CA ASN A 384 -15.84 17.73 -29.97
C ASN A 384 -15.05 18.44 -28.85
N SER A 385 -15.07 17.95 -27.61
CA SER A 385 -14.29 18.51 -26.49
C SER A 385 -13.00 17.74 -26.21
N PHE A 386 -11.87 18.43 -26.16
CA PHE A 386 -10.55 17.85 -25.88
C PHE A 386 -9.99 18.41 -24.56
N GLY A 387 -9.59 17.57 -23.60
CA GLY A 387 -9.08 18.05 -22.30
C GLY A 387 -7.96 17.21 -21.72
N SER A 388 -7.06 17.84 -20.96
CA SER A 388 -5.95 17.16 -20.28
C SER A 388 -5.87 17.53 -18.79
N LEU A 389 -5.96 16.50 -17.94
CA LEU A 389 -5.62 16.58 -16.52
C LEU A 389 -4.22 15.99 -16.32
N ARG A 390 -3.32 16.73 -15.70
CA ARG A 390 -1.92 16.34 -15.44
C ARG A 390 -1.59 16.47 -13.96
N ILE A 391 -1.17 15.38 -13.33
CA ILE A 391 -0.83 15.33 -11.90
C ILE A 391 0.63 14.87 -11.82
N LEU A 392 1.56 15.79 -11.53
CA LEU A 392 2.98 15.65 -11.87
C LEU A 392 3.92 15.88 -10.67
N GLY A 393 4.93 15.01 -10.49
CA GLY A 393 5.98 15.17 -9.49
C GLY A 393 5.49 15.58 -8.10
N GLY A 394 4.62 14.79 -7.48
CA GLY A 394 4.11 15.04 -6.12
C GLY A 394 2.84 15.89 -6.04
N GLY A 395 2.11 16.11 -7.13
CA GLY A 395 0.77 16.73 -7.09
C GLY A 395 -0.30 15.75 -6.59
N THR A 396 -1.33 16.23 -5.90
CA THR A 396 -2.47 15.41 -5.45
C THR A 396 -3.79 15.94 -5.99
N ALA A 397 -4.65 15.07 -6.52
CA ALA A 397 -6.04 15.39 -6.85
C ALA A 397 -7.01 14.46 -6.12
N LEU A 398 -8.06 15.05 -5.53
CA LEU A 398 -9.17 14.35 -4.88
C LEU A 398 -10.46 14.65 -5.65
N ALA A 399 -11.28 13.63 -5.96
CA ALA A 399 -12.56 13.83 -6.66
C ALA A 399 -13.60 12.73 -6.37
N GLU A 400 -14.90 13.06 -6.23
CA GLU A 400 -15.92 12.02 -6.09
C GLU A 400 -16.14 11.26 -7.42
N SER A 401 -16.12 11.95 -8.57
CA SER A 401 -16.19 11.27 -9.88
C SER A 401 -15.35 11.95 -10.94
N VAL A 402 -14.50 11.18 -11.60
CA VAL A 402 -13.71 11.62 -12.76
C VAL A 402 -14.33 11.04 -14.04
N LEU A 403 -14.57 11.88 -15.04
CA LEU A 403 -15.18 11.47 -16.32
C LEU A 403 -14.36 11.97 -17.52
N ALA A 404 -13.71 11.04 -18.22
CA ALA A 404 -12.87 11.33 -19.39
C ALA A 404 -13.57 10.94 -20.70
N GLY A 405 -13.66 11.86 -21.67
CA GLY A 405 -14.21 11.58 -23.02
C GLY A 405 -15.73 11.41 -23.05
N LEU A 406 -16.46 12.32 -22.40
CA LEU A 406 -17.88 12.16 -22.02
C LEU A 406 -18.86 11.84 -23.16
N LEU A 407 -18.74 12.55 -24.29
CA LEU A 407 -19.64 12.46 -25.45
C LEU A 407 -18.87 12.05 -26.71
N ALA A 408 -19.60 11.62 -27.74
CA ALA A 408 -19.02 11.26 -29.03
C ALA A 408 -18.13 12.39 -29.59
N ASN A 409 -17.00 12.01 -30.18
CA ASN A 409 -15.92 12.88 -30.65
C ASN A 409 -15.16 13.67 -29.57
N ASN A 410 -15.48 13.53 -28.28
CA ASN A 410 -14.62 14.09 -27.23
C ASN A 410 -13.41 13.20 -26.97
N ALA A 411 -12.31 13.78 -26.48
CA ALA A 411 -11.20 13.02 -25.90
C ALA A 411 -10.70 13.65 -24.59
N GLY A 412 -10.64 12.84 -23.53
CA GLY A 412 -10.09 13.24 -22.24
C GLY A 412 -8.89 12.39 -21.86
N THR A 413 -7.78 13.02 -21.50
CA THR A 413 -6.58 12.33 -21.00
C THR A 413 -6.32 12.71 -19.55
N VAL A 414 -6.23 11.71 -18.68
CA VAL A 414 -5.79 11.83 -17.29
C VAL A 414 -4.38 11.24 -17.20
N THR A 415 -3.40 12.06 -16.84
CA THR A 415 -2.00 11.65 -16.67
C THR A 415 -1.57 11.84 -15.21
N VAL A 416 -1.07 10.78 -14.57
CA VAL A 416 -0.47 10.84 -13.22
C VAL A 416 0.97 10.34 -13.27
N GLN A 417 1.93 11.25 -13.13
CA GLN A 417 3.34 11.02 -13.47
C GLN A 417 4.29 11.42 -12.33
N GLY A 418 5.27 10.56 -12.04
CA GLY A 418 6.33 10.83 -11.06
C GLY A 418 5.96 10.48 -9.62
N GLN A 419 6.95 10.13 -8.80
CA GLN A 419 6.74 9.74 -7.41
C GLN A 419 5.95 10.77 -6.59
N GLY A 420 5.04 10.25 -5.75
CA GLY A 420 4.15 11.04 -4.90
C GLY A 420 2.97 11.69 -5.64
N SER A 421 2.91 11.59 -6.97
CA SER A 421 1.73 12.03 -7.72
C SER A 421 0.55 11.10 -7.49
N MET A 422 -0.60 11.66 -7.13
CA MET A 422 -1.75 10.89 -6.64
C MET A 422 -3.07 11.41 -7.20
N LEU A 423 -3.91 10.49 -7.70
CA LEU A 423 -5.33 10.71 -7.96
C LEU A 423 -6.15 9.74 -7.10
N ASP A 424 -6.78 10.26 -6.06
CA ASP A 424 -7.73 9.52 -5.24
C ASP A 424 -9.15 9.90 -5.64
N ALA A 425 -9.97 8.92 -6.02
CA ALA A 425 -11.35 9.17 -6.40
C ALA A 425 -12.33 8.05 -6.02
N TYR A 426 -13.62 8.37 -5.87
CA TYR A 426 -14.60 7.31 -5.64
C TYR A 426 -14.84 6.47 -6.91
N LEU A 427 -14.96 7.08 -8.10
CA LEU A 427 -14.98 6.36 -9.39
C LEU A 427 -14.34 7.12 -10.56
N LEU A 428 -13.91 6.36 -11.58
CA LEU A 428 -13.38 6.88 -12.85
C LEU A 428 -14.14 6.27 -14.05
N ARG A 429 -14.54 7.12 -15.01
CA ARG A 429 -15.19 6.72 -16.27
C ARG A 429 -14.36 7.11 -17.48
N LEU A 430 -14.15 6.16 -18.38
CA LEU A 430 -13.47 6.37 -19.67
C LEU A 430 -14.44 6.16 -20.83
N GLY A 431 -14.63 7.20 -21.64
CA GLY A 431 -15.39 7.17 -22.89
C GLY A 431 -16.92 7.15 -22.72
N GLY A 432 -17.49 7.63 -21.62
CA GLY A 432 -18.95 7.68 -21.45
C GLY A 432 -19.45 7.90 -20.02
N VAL A 433 -20.78 7.81 -19.83
CA VAL A 433 -21.46 8.00 -18.53
C VAL A 433 -22.16 6.74 -18.05
N ASN A 434 -22.78 6.00 -18.97
CA ASN A 434 -23.55 4.79 -18.67
C ASN A 434 -23.75 3.96 -19.97
N ALA A 435 -24.28 2.75 -19.84
CA ALA A 435 -24.46 1.83 -20.97
C ALA A 435 -25.29 2.40 -22.15
N GLY A 436 -26.19 3.35 -21.90
CA GLY A 436 -27.00 4.04 -22.91
C GLY A 436 -26.38 5.35 -23.43
N GLN A 437 -25.32 5.85 -22.79
CA GLN A 437 -24.62 7.09 -23.12
C GLN A 437 -23.11 6.81 -23.20
N ARG A 438 -22.72 6.12 -24.28
CA ARG A 438 -21.32 5.96 -24.68
C ARG A 438 -20.86 7.24 -25.40
N GLY A 439 -19.65 7.67 -25.07
CA GLY A 439 -19.05 8.92 -25.49
C GLY A 439 -17.95 8.73 -26.53
N GLY A 440 -16.79 9.34 -26.27
CA GLY A 440 -15.62 9.36 -27.13
C GLY A 440 -14.48 8.52 -26.54
N THR A 441 -13.30 9.11 -26.44
CA THR A 441 -12.09 8.44 -25.88
C THR A 441 -11.76 8.99 -24.49
N GLY A 442 -11.77 8.13 -23.47
CA GLY A 442 -11.09 8.40 -22.21
C GLY A 442 -9.75 7.66 -22.18
N SER A 443 -8.67 8.34 -21.80
CA SER A 443 -7.36 7.71 -21.62
C SER A 443 -6.85 7.94 -20.20
N LEU A 444 -6.49 6.86 -19.51
CA LEU A 444 -5.76 6.90 -18.25
C LEU A 444 -4.31 6.52 -18.51
N VAL A 445 -3.39 7.38 -18.09
CA VAL A 445 -1.94 7.20 -18.19
C VAL A 445 -1.34 7.40 -16.80
N ILE A 446 -0.59 6.41 -16.31
CA ILE A 446 0.12 6.46 -15.02
C ILE A 446 1.58 6.12 -15.29
N GLU A 447 2.50 6.99 -14.88
CA GLU A 447 3.92 6.94 -15.29
C GLU A 447 4.87 7.20 -14.11
N GLU A 448 6.08 6.64 -14.16
CA GLU A 448 7.25 7.06 -13.33
C GLU A 448 7.00 7.07 -11.80
N GLY A 449 6.20 6.15 -11.27
CA GLY A 449 5.83 6.09 -9.85
C GLY A 449 4.64 6.95 -9.44
N GLY A 450 3.87 7.47 -10.41
CA GLY A 450 2.54 8.04 -10.17
C GLY A 450 1.54 6.98 -9.69
N SER A 451 0.46 7.41 -9.03
CA SER A 451 -0.50 6.52 -8.37
C SER A 451 -1.96 6.97 -8.57
N VAL A 452 -2.85 6.00 -8.81
CA VAL A 452 -4.30 6.20 -8.89
C VAL A 452 -4.98 5.22 -7.94
N SER A 453 -5.86 5.74 -7.07
CA SER A 453 -6.63 4.96 -6.11
C SER A 453 -8.12 5.19 -6.31
N LEU A 454 -8.88 4.13 -6.58
CA LEU A 454 -10.33 4.19 -6.74
C LEU A 454 -11.04 3.43 -5.62
N VAL A 455 -12.12 3.99 -5.07
CA VAL A 455 -12.87 3.37 -3.96
C VAL A 455 -13.96 2.40 -4.45
N ASN A 456 -14.50 2.59 -5.67
CA ASN A 456 -15.63 1.81 -6.20
C ASN A 456 -15.28 1.05 -7.48
N THR A 457 -14.99 1.75 -8.57
CA THR A 457 -14.84 1.11 -9.89
C THR A 457 -14.17 2.02 -10.91
N LEU A 458 -13.46 1.41 -11.87
CA LEU A 458 -13.15 2.01 -13.16
C LEU A 458 -14.15 1.47 -14.20
N GLU A 459 -14.77 2.32 -15.01
CA GLU A 459 -15.76 1.94 -16.04
C GLU A 459 -15.29 2.38 -17.43
N VAL A 460 -15.26 1.47 -18.41
CA VAL A 460 -14.83 1.75 -19.80
C VAL A 460 -15.96 1.52 -20.80
N PHE A 461 -16.38 2.58 -21.48
CA PHE A 461 -17.61 2.60 -22.31
C PHE A 461 -17.35 2.49 -23.82
N THR A 462 -16.13 2.76 -24.29
CA THR A 462 -15.73 2.67 -25.71
C THR A 462 -14.43 1.89 -25.90
N GLY A 463 -14.31 1.15 -27.01
CA GLY A 463 -13.07 0.45 -27.40
C GLY A 463 -11.98 1.35 -27.97
N SER A 464 -12.17 2.68 -27.95
CA SER A 464 -11.15 3.68 -28.27
C SER A 464 -10.59 4.34 -27.01
N SER A 465 -10.99 3.87 -25.82
CA SER A 465 -10.47 4.28 -24.52
C SER A 465 -9.37 3.31 -24.06
N SER A 466 -8.37 3.81 -23.35
CA SER A 466 -7.15 3.06 -22.97
C SER A 466 -6.78 3.25 -21.51
N ILE A 467 -6.08 2.25 -20.95
CA ILE A 467 -5.45 2.30 -19.63
C ILE A 467 -3.98 1.89 -19.82
N SER A 468 -3.04 2.74 -19.41
CA SER A 468 -1.61 2.47 -19.50
C SER A 468 -0.95 2.84 -18.17
N VAL A 469 -0.18 1.91 -17.59
CA VAL A 469 0.46 2.04 -16.28
C VAL A 469 1.93 1.65 -16.43
N ASP A 470 2.80 2.60 -16.76
CA ASP A 470 4.20 2.36 -17.09
C ASP A 470 5.13 2.80 -15.95
N GLY A 471 5.47 1.84 -15.07
CA GLY A 471 6.21 2.09 -13.83
C GLY A 471 5.41 2.82 -12.74
N GLY A 472 4.08 2.90 -12.89
CA GLY A 472 3.13 3.51 -11.93
C GLY A 472 2.38 2.48 -11.08
N ARG A 473 1.26 2.89 -10.46
CA ARG A 473 0.33 1.97 -9.78
C ARG A 473 -1.14 2.40 -9.93
N LEU A 474 -2.00 1.49 -10.37
CA LEU A 474 -3.46 1.60 -10.38
C LEU A 474 -4.07 0.66 -9.34
N ALA A 475 -4.71 1.20 -8.30
CA ALA A 475 -5.53 0.45 -7.36
C ALA A 475 -7.03 0.71 -7.63
N THR A 476 -7.81 -0.33 -7.86
CA THR A 476 -9.27 -0.24 -8.06
C THR A 476 -9.97 -1.55 -7.73
N PRO A 477 -11.17 -1.56 -7.12
CA PRO A 477 -11.87 -2.82 -6.81
C PRO A 477 -12.14 -3.67 -8.06
N ARG A 478 -12.30 -3.02 -9.22
CA ARG A 478 -12.43 -3.65 -10.54
C ARG A 478 -12.26 -2.65 -11.69
N ILE A 479 -12.09 -3.19 -12.90
CA ILE A 479 -12.28 -2.50 -14.18
C ILE A 479 -13.50 -3.14 -14.88
N VAL A 480 -14.45 -2.33 -15.34
CA VAL A 480 -15.67 -2.80 -16.02
C VAL A 480 -15.64 -2.39 -17.49
N ALA A 481 -15.34 -3.34 -18.37
CA ALA A 481 -15.49 -3.21 -19.82
C ALA A 481 -16.96 -3.43 -20.22
N TYR A 482 -17.61 -2.44 -20.84
CA TYR A 482 -19.00 -2.58 -21.28
C TYR A 482 -19.10 -3.38 -22.60
N PRO A 483 -20.18 -4.13 -22.87
CA PRO A 483 -20.27 -5.03 -24.02
C PRO A 483 -19.88 -4.38 -25.35
N GLY A 484 -18.95 -4.98 -26.10
CA GLY A 484 -18.39 -4.39 -27.32
C GLY A 484 -17.24 -3.40 -27.12
N THR A 485 -16.72 -3.24 -25.90
CA THR A 485 -15.39 -2.70 -25.64
C THR A 485 -14.42 -3.84 -25.35
N SER A 486 -13.30 -3.87 -26.06
CA SER A 486 -12.09 -4.60 -25.64
C SER A 486 -11.04 -3.54 -25.32
N PRO A 487 -11.03 -2.96 -24.10
CA PRO A 487 -9.97 -2.05 -23.71
C PRO A 487 -8.64 -2.81 -23.65
N LEU A 488 -7.59 -2.20 -24.17
CA LEU A 488 -6.21 -2.61 -23.91
C LEU A 488 -5.80 -2.02 -22.54
N VAL A 489 -5.19 -2.85 -21.71
CA VAL A 489 -4.60 -2.45 -20.43
C VAL A 489 -3.11 -2.80 -20.45
N GLU A 490 -2.26 -1.77 -20.55
CA GLU A 490 -0.81 -1.93 -20.56
C GLU A 490 -0.25 -1.73 -19.14
N ILE A 491 0.62 -2.62 -18.66
CA ILE A 491 1.19 -2.57 -17.30
C ILE A 491 2.72 -2.81 -17.28
N SER A 492 3.47 -2.03 -16.52
CA SER A 492 4.84 -2.34 -16.10
C SER A 492 5.09 -1.90 -14.65
N ASP A 493 5.83 -2.70 -13.89
CA ASP A 493 5.95 -2.51 -12.44
C ASP A 493 6.85 -1.32 -12.07
N GLY A 494 6.33 -0.47 -11.18
CA GLY A 494 7.09 0.59 -10.55
C GLY A 494 7.93 0.11 -9.37
N ALA A 495 8.77 1.00 -8.84
CA ALA A 495 9.50 0.76 -7.59
C ALA A 495 8.60 0.66 -6.33
N ALA A 496 7.28 0.70 -6.50
CA ALA A 496 6.26 0.67 -5.45
C ALA A 496 5.51 -0.68 -5.35
N GLY A 497 5.93 -1.71 -6.10
CA GLY A 497 5.23 -2.99 -6.22
C GLY A 497 4.35 -3.06 -7.47
N SER A 498 3.39 -3.99 -7.46
CA SER A 498 2.57 -4.34 -8.64
C SER A 498 1.84 -3.16 -9.27
N ALA A 499 1.94 -3.07 -10.60
CA ALA A 499 1.33 -2.04 -11.42
C ALA A 499 -0.19 -1.98 -11.31
N LEU A 500 -0.86 -3.14 -11.26
CA LEU A 500 -2.32 -3.24 -11.19
C LEU A 500 -2.78 -3.99 -9.95
N VAL A 501 -3.57 -3.32 -9.11
CA VAL A 501 -4.08 -3.87 -7.85
C VAL A 501 -5.59 -3.88 -7.86
N LEU A 502 -6.16 -5.07 -7.73
CA LEU A 502 -7.58 -5.35 -7.91
C LEU A 502 -8.24 -5.86 -6.62
N GLY A 503 -9.51 -5.52 -6.45
CA GLY A 503 -10.29 -5.88 -5.27
C GLY A 503 -10.24 -4.84 -4.15
N TYR A 504 -10.99 -5.10 -3.08
CA TYR A 504 -11.13 -4.21 -1.93
C TYR A 504 -11.48 -5.03 -0.68
N PRO A 505 -11.07 -4.62 0.54
CA PRO A 505 -11.43 -5.33 1.78
C PRO A 505 -12.95 -5.51 1.93
N GLY A 506 -13.40 -6.76 1.80
CA GLY A 506 -14.82 -7.14 1.77
C GLY A 506 -15.13 -8.15 0.66
N ALA A 507 -16.36 -8.66 0.65
CA ALA A 507 -16.82 -9.70 -0.27
C ALA A 507 -17.09 -9.18 -1.70
N PHE A 508 -16.06 -8.65 -2.35
CA PHE A 508 -16.07 -8.13 -3.71
C PHE A 508 -15.48 -9.16 -4.68
N SER A 509 -16.27 -9.51 -5.70
CA SER A 509 -15.81 -10.32 -6.85
C SER A 509 -15.61 -9.43 -8.08
N SER A 510 -14.64 -9.78 -8.92
CA SER A 510 -14.26 -9.04 -10.14
C SER A 510 -14.07 -10.00 -11.32
N ALA A 511 -14.05 -9.48 -12.54
CA ALA A 511 -13.81 -10.27 -13.75
C ALA A 511 -12.93 -9.51 -14.75
N ILE A 512 -11.85 -10.14 -15.19
CA ILE A 512 -10.98 -9.70 -16.28
C ILE A 512 -11.50 -10.38 -17.56
N SER A 513 -12.12 -9.59 -18.43
CA SER A 513 -12.70 -10.02 -19.71
C SER A 513 -12.20 -9.15 -20.87
N TYR A 514 -10.94 -8.74 -20.77
CA TYR A 514 -10.27 -7.77 -21.63
C TYR A 514 -8.76 -8.10 -21.64
N GLU A 515 -8.02 -7.55 -22.60
CA GLU A 515 -6.61 -7.87 -22.81
C GLU A 515 -5.71 -7.06 -21.88
N ILE A 516 -4.75 -7.75 -21.25
CA ILE A 516 -3.69 -7.14 -20.44
C ILE A 516 -2.33 -7.52 -21.05
N THR A 517 -1.47 -6.53 -21.24
CA THR A 517 -0.13 -6.70 -21.85
C THR A 517 0.92 -5.95 -21.03
N ASP A 518 2.20 -6.29 -21.21
CA ASP A 518 3.28 -5.46 -20.68
C ASP A 518 3.27 -4.06 -21.34
N ALA A 519 3.69 -3.04 -20.59
CA ALA A 519 3.93 -1.68 -21.08
C ALA A 519 5.40 -1.51 -21.52
N ALA A 520 5.74 -0.33 -22.06
CA ALA A 520 7.05 -0.08 -22.68
C ALA A 520 8.24 -0.16 -21.70
N GLY A 521 8.01 0.07 -20.40
CA GLY A 521 9.01 -0.04 -19.34
C GLY A 521 9.41 -1.46 -18.94
N GLY A 522 8.63 -2.48 -19.32
CA GLY A 522 8.93 -3.89 -19.06
C GLY A 522 7.79 -4.68 -18.38
N PRO A 523 8.10 -5.73 -17.60
CA PRO A 523 7.08 -6.62 -17.02
C PRO A 523 6.16 -5.89 -16.05
N GLY A 524 4.85 -6.13 -16.14
CA GLY A 524 3.87 -5.68 -15.15
C GLY A 524 3.22 -6.85 -14.41
N SER A 525 3.06 -6.72 -13.09
CA SER A 525 2.39 -7.71 -12.24
C SER A 525 1.02 -7.23 -11.74
N ILE A 526 0.21 -8.20 -11.32
CA ILE A 526 -1.13 -7.99 -10.78
C ILE A 526 -1.20 -8.48 -9.34
N GLU A 527 -1.76 -7.66 -8.45
CA GLU A 527 -2.08 -8.00 -7.05
C GLU A 527 -3.61 -8.10 -6.90
N TRP A 528 -4.12 -9.16 -6.27
CA TRP A 528 -5.53 -9.29 -5.91
C TRP A 528 -5.72 -9.32 -4.38
N VAL A 529 -6.46 -8.34 -3.86
CA VAL A 529 -6.66 -8.09 -2.42
C VAL A 529 -8.13 -8.20 -1.96
N GLY A 530 -9.04 -8.55 -2.86
CA GLY A 530 -10.48 -8.69 -2.53
C GLY A 530 -10.81 -10.04 -1.90
N SER A 531 -11.77 -10.11 -0.97
CA SER A 531 -12.15 -11.39 -0.33
C SER A 531 -13.24 -12.17 -1.08
N GLY A 532 -13.61 -11.75 -2.29
CA GLY A 532 -14.46 -12.50 -3.22
C GLY A 532 -13.65 -13.22 -4.30
N THR A 533 -14.27 -13.52 -5.44
CA THR A 533 -13.63 -14.23 -6.55
C THR A 533 -13.14 -13.26 -7.62
N LEU A 534 -11.85 -13.31 -7.95
CA LEU A 534 -11.33 -12.79 -9.22
C LEU A 534 -11.57 -13.83 -10.31
N THR A 535 -12.21 -13.44 -11.42
CA THR A 535 -12.46 -14.30 -12.57
C THR A 535 -11.59 -13.88 -13.74
N LEU A 536 -10.87 -14.81 -14.35
CA LEU A 536 -10.09 -14.60 -15.58
C LEU A 536 -10.81 -15.27 -16.74
N ALA A 537 -11.39 -14.46 -17.63
CA ALA A 537 -12.22 -14.91 -18.77
C ALA A 537 -11.69 -14.38 -20.13
N HIS A 538 -10.45 -13.89 -20.15
CA HIS A 538 -9.72 -13.46 -21.34
C HIS A 538 -8.22 -13.63 -21.08
N GLY A 539 -7.45 -13.88 -22.13
CA GLY A 539 -6.00 -14.03 -22.05
C GLY A 539 -5.27 -12.72 -21.77
N GLY A 540 -4.06 -12.85 -21.22
CA GLY A 540 -3.11 -11.76 -21.02
C GLY A 540 -1.71 -12.18 -21.51
N SER A 541 -0.95 -11.22 -22.02
CA SER A 541 0.43 -11.42 -22.51
C SER A 541 1.48 -10.65 -21.71
N TYR A 542 1.11 -10.14 -20.53
CA TYR A 542 2.04 -9.59 -19.55
C TYR A 542 2.99 -10.67 -18.99
N THR A 543 4.18 -10.28 -18.54
CA THR A 543 5.24 -11.21 -18.10
C THR A 543 5.60 -11.08 -16.62
N GLY A 544 5.04 -10.08 -15.91
CA GLY A 544 5.05 -10.04 -14.44
C GLY A 544 4.05 -11.03 -13.81
N GLY A 545 4.21 -11.30 -12.51
CA GLY A 545 3.41 -12.32 -11.81
C GLY A 545 1.98 -11.91 -11.44
N LEU A 546 1.21 -12.88 -10.95
CA LEU A 546 -0.11 -12.67 -10.34
C LEU A 546 -0.08 -13.15 -8.88
N THR A 547 -0.21 -12.21 -7.95
CA THR A 547 -0.27 -12.52 -6.50
C THR A 547 -1.72 -12.47 -6.03
N VAL A 548 -2.21 -13.55 -5.43
CA VAL A 548 -3.58 -13.65 -4.91
C VAL A 548 -3.54 -13.70 -3.38
N SER A 549 -3.72 -12.54 -2.74
CA SER A 549 -3.50 -12.36 -1.30
C SER A 549 -4.78 -12.52 -0.45
N ASN A 550 -5.96 -12.53 -1.07
CA ASN A 550 -7.26 -12.78 -0.44
C ASN A 550 -8.26 -13.41 -1.44
N GLY A 551 -9.33 -14.04 -0.94
CA GLY A 551 -10.46 -14.47 -1.78
C GLY A 551 -10.22 -15.77 -2.56
N ASN A 552 -10.64 -15.82 -3.83
CA ASN A 552 -10.44 -16.98 -4.72
C ASN A 552 -10.09 -16.50 -6.14
N LEU A 553 -9.39 -17.34 -6.91
CA LEU A 553 -9.16 -17.12 -8.35
C LEU A 553 -9.95 -18.15 -9.16
N ARG A 554 -10.63 -17.71 -10.24
CA ARG A 554 -11.37 -18.60 -11.15
C ARG A 554 -10.92 -18.43 -12.60
N LEU A 555 -10.56 -19.53 -13.26
CA LEU A 555 -10.29 -19.57 -14.70
C LEU A 555 -11.56 -19.89 -15.50
N GLN A 556 -11.82 -19.13 -16.57
CA GLN A 556 -12.95 -19.30 -17.49
C GLN A 556 -12.51 -19.27 -18.96
N ASP A 557 -11.67 -20.22 -19.36
CA ASP A 557 -11.45 -20.54 -20.79
C ASP A 557 -11.55 -22.05 -21.04
N ALA A 558 -12.76 -22.58 -20.85
CA ALA A 558 -13.10 -23.97 -21.15
C ALA A 558 -12.89 -24.36 -22.63
N ALA A 559 -12.75 -23.37 -23.52
CA ALA A 559 -12.57 -23.56 -24.96
C ALA A 559 -11.11 -23.37 -25.42
N ARG A 560 -10.19 -22.97 -24.52
CA ARG A 560 -8.78 -22.61 -24.77
C ARG A 560 -8.61 -21.67 -25.97
N GLN A 561 -9.44 -20.63 -26.04
CA GLN A 561 -9.43 -19.62 -27.09
C GLN A 561 -8.31 -18.57 -26.91
N TYR A 562 -7.81 -18.36 -25.69
CA TYR A 562 -6.98 -17.20 -25.36
C TYR A 562 -5.55 -17.50 -24.95
N GLY A 563 -5.17 -18.79 -24.81
CA GLY A 563 -3.88 -19.16 -24.24
C GLY A 563 -3.84 -18.86 -22.74
N SER A 564 -2.72 -18.31 -22.24
CA SER A 564 -2.59 -17.99 -20.82
C SER A 564 -3.56 -16.90 -20.37
N LEU A 565 -4.27 -17.17 -19.28
CA LEU A 565 -5.13 -16.22 -18.58
C LEU A 565 -4.33 -15.34 -17.59
N THR A 566 -3.11 -15.73 -17.23
CA THR A 566 -2.29 -15.13 -16.16
C THR A 566 -0.98 -14.51 -16.65
N GLY A 567 -0.82 -14.29 -17.96
CA GLY A 567 0.47 -13.92 -18.53
C GLY A 567 1.49 -15.08 -18.44
N SER A 568 2.79 -14.78 -18.50
CA SER A 568 3.87 -15.77 -18.31
C SER A 568 4.60 -15.66 -16.98
N GLY A 569 4.13 -14.80 -16.07
CA GLY A 569 4.73 -14.62 -14.75
C GLY A 569 4.29 -15.69 -13.74
N PRO A 570 5.00 -15.81 -12.60
CA PRO A 570 4.65 -16.74 -11.53
C PRO A 570 3.30 -16.37 -10.89
N VAL A 571 2.54 -17.38 -10.47
CA VAL A 571 1.25 -17.25 -9.80
C VAL A 571 1.33 -17.87 -8.41
N VAL A 572 1.12 -17.06 -7.37
CA VAL A 572 1.29 -17.46 -5.97
C VAL A 572 -0.03 -17.33 -5.21
N PHE A 573 -0.37 -18.40 -4.47
CA PHE A 573 -1.61 -18.53 -3.71
C PHE A 573 -1.32 -18.75 -2.23
N GLU A 574 -1.83 -17.87 -1.35
CA GLU A 574 -1.61 -17.94 0.10
C GLU A 574 -2.89 -18.31 0.85
N GLY A 575 -3.18 -19.61 0.98
CA GLY A 575 -4.34 -20.10 1.75
C GLY A 575 -5.69 -20.07 1.03
N LEU A 576 -5.71 -19.97 -0.30
CA LEU A 576 -6.89 -19.67 -1.14
C LEU A 576 -7.17 -20.75 -2.19
N THR A 577 -8.39 -20.80 -2.73
CA THR A 577 -8.73 -21.71 -3.85
C THR A 577 -8.53 -21.05 -5.21
N LEU A 578 -7.74 -21.72 -6.06
CA LEU A 578 -7.76 -21.58 -7.52
C LEU A 578 -8.76 -22.59 -8.07
N ASP A 579 -9.83 -22.14 -8.73
CA ASP A 579 -10.79 -23.01 -9.41
C ASP A 579 -10.98 -22.71 -10.92
N GLY A 580 -11.73 -23.57 -11.60
CA GLY A 580 -12.09 -23.37 -13.01
C GLY A 580 -11.21 -24.14 -14.01
N THR A 581 -11.15 -23.63 -15.25
CA THR A 581 -10.51 -24.33 -16.38
C THR A 581 -9.89 -23.33 -17.36
N GLY A 582 -8.70 -23.61 -17.85
CA GLY A 582 -7.89 -22.70 -18.67
C GLY A 582 -6.39 -22.96 -18.58
N VAL A 583 -5.58 -22.04 -19.11
CA VAL A 583 -4.11 -22.11 -19.09
C VAL A 583 -3.54 -20.99 -18.21
N ILE A 584 -2.49 -21.33 -17.47
CA ILE A 584 -1.60 -20.47 -16.70
C ILE A 584 -0.22 -20.55 -17.38
N GLY A 585 0.34 -19.41 -17.79
CA GLY A 585 1.57 -19.40 -18.61
C GLY A 585 2.88 -19.37 -17.81
N GLY A 586 2.82 -19.55 -16.49
CA GLY A 586 3.97 -19.53 -15.58
C GLY A 586 3.79 -20.53 -14.44
N SER A 587 4.68 -20.46 -13.44
CA SER A 587 4.68 -21.39 -12.31
C SER A 587 3.50 -21.15 -11.35
N VAL A 588 2.97 -22.23 -10.77
CA VAL A 588 1.87 -22.22 -9.79
C VAL A 588 2.41 -22.67 -8.44
N THR A 589 2.33 -21.82 -7.42
CA THR A 589 2.74 -22.16 -6.04
C THR A 589 1.55 -22.10 -5.09
N LEU A 590 1.20 -23.25 -4.49
CA LEU A 590 0.14 -23.38 -3.48
C LEU A 590 0.76 -23.43 -2.08
N GLN A 591 0.73 -22.31 -1.38
CA GLN A 591 1.26 -22.16 -0.01
C GLN A 591 0.20 -21.69 0.97
N GLY A 592 0.49 -21.74 2.28
CA GLY A 592 -0.38 -21.25 3.35
C GLY A 592 -1.74 -21.96 3.49
N GLY A 593 -1.94 -23.12 2.86
CA GLY A 593 -3.22 -23.81 2.77
C GLY A 593 -3.98 -23.64 1.44
N GLY A 594 -3.29 -23.21 0.38
CA GLY A 594 -3.91 -22.97 -0.93
C GLY A 594 -4.34 -24.26 -1.64
N ALA A 595 -5.47 -24.22 -2.35
CA ALA A 595 -6.05 -25.38 -3.04
C ALA A 595 -6.17 -25.14 -4.55
N LEU A 596 -5.76 -26.10 -5.37
CA LEU A 596 -6.04 -26.14 -6.81
C LEU A 596 -7.21 -27.10 -7.07
N LYS A 597 -8.28 -26.59 -7.67
CA LYS A 597 -9.49 -27.33 -8.00
C LYS A 597 -9.93 -27.10 -9.45
N PRO A 598 -9.48 -27.91 -10.43
CA PRO A 598 -10.03 -27.83 -11.78
C PRO A 598 -11.56 -28.00 -11.76
N SER A 599 -12.30 -27.21 -12.54
CA SER A 599 -13.75 -27.37 -12.71
C SER A 599 -14.29 -26.64 -13.94
N THR A 600 -15.51 -26.95 -14.38
CA THR A 600 -16.25 -26.09 -15.32
C THR A 600 -16.72 -24.78 -14.67
N GLU A 601 -17.16 -23.84 -15.49
CA GLU A 601 -17.82 -22.58 -15.09
C GLU A 601 -18.99 -22.78 -14.09
N SER A 602 -19.65 -23.94 -14.09
CA SER A 602 -20.73 -24.26 -13.14
C SER A 602 -20.26 -24.65 -11.75
N GLY A 603 -18.96 -24.89 -11.54
CA GLY A 603 -18.39 -25.35 -10.27
C GLY A 603 -18.78 -26.79 -9.86
N THR A 604 -19.29 -27.58 -10.82
CA THR A 604 -19.81 -28.94 -10.59
C THR A 604 -19.45 -29.95 -11.68
N GLY A 605 -18.89 -29.47 -12.79
CA GLY A 605 -18.45 -30.29 -13.92
C GLY A 605 -16.94 -30.28 -14.05
N ILE A 606 -16.43 -31.15 -14.91
CA ILE A 606 -15.02 -31.46 -15.06
C ILE A 606 -14.24 -30.37 -15.80
N GLY A 607 -13.12 -29.91 -15.22
CA GLY A 607 -12.18 -28.96 -15.80
C GLY A 607 -10.79 -29.53 -16.04
N ARG A 608 -9.96 -28.80 -16.78
CA ARG A 608 -8.51 -29.03 -16.84
C ARG A 608 -7.78 -27.71 -16.67
N VAL A 609 -6.81 -27.70 -15.76
CA VAL A 609 -5.83 -26.61 -15.61
C VAL A 609 -4.52 -27.04 -16.25
N GLU A 610 -3.80 -26.08 -16.80
CA GLU A 610 -2.57 -26.27 -17.57
C GLU A 610 -1.58 -25.18 -17.14
N CYS A 611 -0.36 -25.55 -16.73
CA CYS A 611 0.64 -24.64 -16.17
C CYS A 611 2.07 -25.00 -16.59
N ASP A 612 3.01 -24.07 -16.45
CA ASP A 612 4.44 -24.33 -16.71
C ASP A 612 5.03 -25.27 -15.65
N SER A 613 4.80 -24.97 -14.37
CA SER A 613 5.30 -25.76 -13.24
C SER A 613 4.32 -25.67 -12.07
N LEU A 614 4.30 -26.69 -11.20
CA LEU A 614 3.39 -26.77 -10.05
C LEU A 614 4.16 -27.10 -8.78
N GLN A 615 3.92 -26.36 -7.70
CA GLN A 615 4.45 -26.65 -6.37
C GLN A 615 3.31 -26.63 -5.33
N VAL A 616 3.08 -27.78 -4.67
CA VAL A 616 2.16 -27.91 -3.54
C VAL A 616 2.98 -27.85 -2.25
N ALA A 617 3.28 -26.64 -1.78
CA ALA A 617 4.40 -26.38 -0.88
C ALA A 617 4.23 -26.88 0.56
N ASP A 618 3.04 -26.72 1.14
CA ASP A 618 2.77 -26.96 2.57
C ASP A 618 1.79 -28.12 2.79
N PRO A 619 1.87 -28.86 3.93
CA PRO A 619 0.94 -29.95 4.26
C PRO A 619 -0.55 -29.58 4.31
N GLY A 620 -0.86 -28.29 4.46
CA GLY A 620 -2.24 -27.77 4.42
C GLY A 620 -2.74 -27.38 3.03
N SER A 621 -1.86 -27.26 2.03
CA SER A 621 -2.23 -26.97 0.64
C SER A 621 -2.82 -28.22 -0.03
N ALA A 622 -3.68 -28.05 -1.04
CA ALA A 622 -4.47 -29.15 -1.58
C ALA A 622 -4.54 -29.22 -3.12
N LEU A 623 -4.73 -30.43 -3.64
CA LEU A 623 -5.21 -30.70 -4.99
C LEU A 623 -6.57 -31.38 -4.90
N ASP A 624 -7.63 -30.67 -5.30
CA ASP A 624 -9.02 -31.13 -5.25
C ASP A 624 -9.45 -31.64 -6.63
N ILE A 625 -9.70 -32.95 -6.75
CA ILE A 625 -10.06 -33.62 -8.00
C ILE A 625 -11.48 -34.19 -7.91
N GLN A 626 -12.33 -33.88 -8.90
CA GLN A 626 -13.66 -34.47 -9.04
C GLN A 626 -13.67 -35.57 -10.12
N LEU A 627 -14.27 -36.72 -9.78
CA LEU A 627 -14.49 -37.85 -10.69
C LEU A 627 -15.97 -37.88 -11.10
N GLY A 628 -16.26 -37.66 -12.38
CA GLY A 628 -17.62 -37.65 -12.95
C GLY A 628 -17.91 -38.82 -13.92
N GLY A 629 -16.91 -39.65 -14.21
CA GLY A 629 -16.99 -40.82 -15.08
C GLY A 629 -15.61 -41.30 -15.52
N THR A 630 -15.51 -42.52 -16.05
CA THR A 630 -14.23 -43.16 -16.47
C THR A 630 -13.46 -42.45 -17.57
N ASN A 631 -14.08 -41.45 -18.22
CA ASN A 631 -13.46 -40.57 -19.23
C ASN A 631 -13.88 -39.10 -18.96
N SER A 632 -14.17 -38.76 -17.71
CA SER A 632 -14.66 -37.45 -17.28
C SER A 632 -14.28 -37.21 -15.81
N PHE A 633 -13.07 -36.75 -15.60
CA PHE A 633 -12.45 -36.48 -14.30
C PHE A 633 -11.54 -35.27 -14.43
N ASP A 634 -11.36 -34.52 -13.33
CA ASP A 634 -10.51 -33.33 -13.34
C ASP A 634 -9.05 -33.67 -13.58
N GLN A 635 -8.34 -32.78 -14.30
CA GLN A 635 -6.95 -32.97 -14.68
C GLN A 635 -6.11 -31.71 -14.47
N VAL A 636 -4.85 -31.90 -14.10
CA VAL A 636 -3.82 -30.85 -14.17
C VAL A 636 -2.73 -31.29 -15.14
N TYR A 637 -2.29 -30.37 -15.99
CA TYR A 637 -1.17 -30.57 -16.91
C TYR A 637 -0.04 -29.58 -16.59
N VAL A 638 1.20 -30.06 -16.61
CA VAL A 638 2.39 -29.32 -16.18
C VAL A 638 3.50 -29.47 -17.24
N GLU A 639 3.86 -28.41 -17.97
CA GLU A 639 4.85 -28.53 -19.06
C GLU A 639 6.26 -28.90 -18.57
N GLY A 640 6.61 -28.48 -17.35
CA GLY A 640 7.83 -28.80 -16.62
C GLY A 640 7.56 -29.66 -15.39
N THR A 641 8.14 -29.28 -14.25
CA THR A 641 8.16 -30.09 -13.03
C THR A 641 6.93 -29.85 -12.13
N ALA A 642 6.31 -30.93 -11.67
CA ALA A 642 5.38 -30.94 -10.54
C ALA A 642 6.10 -31.35 -9.24
N THR A 643 5.90 -30.57 -8.17
CA THR A 643 6.46 -30.80 -6.84
C THR A 643 5.32 -31.00 -5.84
N LEU A 644 5.21 -32.20 -5.28
CA LEU A 644 4.10 -32.62 -4.41
C LEU A 644 4.51 -32.55 -2.93
N GLY A 645 3.59 -32.13 -2.07
CA GLY A 645 3.84 -31.93 -0.62
C GLY A 645 2.58 -31.80 0.25
N GLY A 646 1.50 -31.20 -0.27
CA GLY A 646 0.22 -31.05 0.43
C GLY A 646 -0.69 -32.29 0.43
N SER A 647 -2.02 -32.11 0.41
CA SER A 647 -3.02 -33.19 0.35
C SER A 647 -3.64 -33.39 -1.03
N LEU A 648 -3.86 -34.64 -1.46
CA LEU A 648 -4.72 -34.97 -2.61
C LEU A 648 -6.13 -35.33 -2.14
N ASN A 649 -7.14 -34.60 -2.60
CA ASN A 649 -8.55 -34.81 -2.24
C ASN A 649 -9.36 -35.29 -3.44
N LEU A 650 -9.89 -36.51 -3.38
CA LEU A 650 -10.72 -37.10 -4.44
C LEU A 650 -12.20 -37.08 -4.05
N SER A 651 -13.07 -36.67 -4.98
CA SER A 651 -14.51 -36.56 -4.75
C SER A 651 -15.33 -37.03 -5.95
N TYR A 652 -16.49 -37.65 -5.72
CA TYR A 652 -17.41 -37.96 -6.82
C TYR A 652 -18.31 -36.76 -7.19
N THR A 653 -18.55 -36.57 -8.48
CA THR A 653 -19.57 -35.64 -9.01
C THR A 653 -20.54 -36.36 -9.96
N ASN A 654 -21.62 -35.69 -10.35
CA ASN A 654 -22.66 -36.17 -11.29
C ASN A 654 -23.37 -37.49 -10.92
N GLY A 655 -23.18 -38.00 -9.70
CA GLY A 655 -23.69 -39.31 -9.27
C GLY A 655 -22.88 -40.50 -9.79
N PHE A 656 -21.64 -40.27 -10.22
CA PHE A 656 -20.68 -41.32 -10.52
C PHE A 656 -20.20 -42.02 -9.22
N ALA A 657 -19.75 -43.26 -9.37
CA ALA A 657 -18.93 -43.99 -8.40
C ALA A 657 -17.99 -44.89 -9.21
N ALA A 658 -16.72 -44.96 -8.84
CA ALA A 658 -15.74 -45.80 -9.52
C ALA A 658 -16.02 -47.28 -9.22
N SER A 659 -15.75 -48.13 -10.21
CA SER A 659 -15.77 -49.59 -10.07
C SER A 659 -14.35 -50.13 -9.95
N PRO A 660 -14.14 -51.28 -9.29
CA PRO A 660 -12.86 -52.00 -9.33
C PRO A 660 -12.36 -52.18 -10.77
N GLY A 661 -11.15 -51.70 -11.05
CA GLY A 661 -10.54 -51.63 -12.38
C GLY A 661 -10.65 -50.28 -13.10
N ASP A 662 -11.36 -49.29 -12.56
CA ASP A 662 -11.35 -47.91 -13.09
C ASP A 662 -10.08 -47.16 -12.62
N TRP A 663 -9.41 -46.49 -13.56
CA TRP A 663 -8.18 -45.69 -13.36
C TRP A 663 -8.29 -44.31 -14.03
N PHE A 664 -7.64 -43.31 -13.43
CA PHE A 664 -7.78 -41.89 -13.75
C PHE A 664 -6.40 -41.18 -13.74
N GLU A 665 -6.02 -40.53 -14.85
CA GLU A 665 -4.78 -39.76 -14.99
C GLU A 665 -5.01 -38.30 -14.55
N ILE A 666 -4.75 -38.03 -13.27
CA ILE A 666 -5.18 -36.77 -12.61
C ILE A 666 -4.14 -35.65 -12.73
N VAL A 667 -2.86 -36.01 -12.89
CA VAL A 667 -1.77 -35.06 -13.20
C VAL A 667 -0.88 -35.66 -14.28
N ASP A 668 -0.57 -34.88 -15.31
CA ASP A 668 0.34 -35.19 -16.42
C ASP A 668 1.43 -34.09 -16.44
N ALA A 669 2.68 -34.46 -16.21
CA ALA A 669 3.79 -33.54 -15.97
C ALA A 669 5.07 -33.95 -16.72
N GLY A 670 5.88 -32.96 -17.13
CA GLY A 670 7.20 -33.21 -17.73
C GLY A 670 8.19 -33.90 -16.78
N GLU A 671 8.05 -33.68 -15.47
CA GLU A 671 8.77 -34.36 -14.38
C GLU A 671 7.93 -34.30 -13.10
N MET A 672 8.00 -35.32 -12.23
CA MET A 672 7.40 -35.30 -10.89
C MET A 672 8.46 -35.44 -9.80
N THR A 673 8.22 -34.78 -8.67
CA THR A 673 9.07 -34.81 -7.48
C THR A 673 8.23 -34.63 -6.21
N GLY A 674 8.76 -35.08 -5.06
CA GLY A 674 8.05 -35.00 -3.77
C GLY A 674 6.98 -36.07 -3.60
N ALA A 675 6.05 -35.87 -2.66
CA ALA A 675 4.93 -36.76 -2.38
C ALA A 675 3.82 -36.01 -1.64
N PHE A 676 2.55 -36.38 -1.81
CA PHE A 676 1.47 -35.81 -0.99
C PHE A 676 1.60 -36.29 0.47
N PHE A 677 1.54 -35.36 1.43
CA PHE A 677 1.50 -35.65 2.87
C PHE A 677 0.28 -36.48 3.28
N ALA A 678 -0.85 -36.32 2.57
CA ALA A 678 -2.05 -37.10 2.79
C ALA A 678 -2.85 -37.30 1.49
N ILE A 679 -3.57 -38.42 1.38
CA ILE A 679 -4.57 -38.65 0.32
C ILE A 679 -5.93 -38.87 1.00
N GLN A 680 -6.98 -38.27 0.46
CA GLN A 680 -8.37 -38.46 0.89
C GLN A 680 -9.17 -39.09 -0.25
N TRP A 681 -9.47 -40.39 -0.09
CA TRP A 681 -10.25 -41.18 -1.04
C TRP A 681 -11.75 -40.83 -0.99
N PRO A 682 -12.50 -40.98 -2.10
CA PRO A 682 -13.91 -40.54 -2.17
C PRO A 682 -14.88 -41.51 -1.48
N ASP A 683 -14.46 -42.75 -1.22
CA ASP A 683 -15.20 -43.79 -0.50
C ASP A 683 -14.23 -44.76 0.19
N SER A 684 -14.75 -45.86 0.74
CA SER A 684 -13.98 -46.92 1.40
C SER A 684 -13.77 -48.16 0.51
N GLN A 685 -13.61 -47.99 -0.80
CA GLN A 685 -13.09 -49.04 -1.67
C GLN A 685 -11.57 -49.17 -1.52
N ASP A 686 -10.99 -50.20 -2.15
CA ASP A 686 -9.55 -50.42 -2.18
C ASP A 686 -8.94 -49.50 -3.25
N TRP A 687 -8.27 -48.43 -2.82
CA TRP A 687 -7.76 -47.36 -3.69
C TRP A 687 -6.24 -47.32 -3.70
N ALA A 688 -5.67 -47.17 -4.91
CA ALA A 688 -4.24 -47.01 -5.12
C ALA A 688 -3.92 -45.72 -5.90
N ALA A 689 -2.68 -45.26 -5.73
CA ALA A 689 -2.03 -44.25 -6.56
C ALA A 689 -0.71 -44.82 -7.08
N TYR A 690 -0.33 -44.50 -8.31
CA TYR A 690 1.02 -44.75 -8.82
C TYR A 690 1.53 -43.59 -9.68
N GLU A 691 2.84 -43.35 -9.64
CA GLU A 691 3.52 -42.45 -10.57
C GLU A 691 4.20 -43.27 -11.68
N ALA A 692 4.05 -42.85 -12.94
CA ALA A 692 4.71 -43.47 -14.06
C ALA A 692 5.17 -42.44 -15.10
N GLY A 693 6.46 -42.10 -15.07
CA GLY A 693 7.13 -41.38 -16.16
C GLY A 693 6.63 -39.96 -16.41
N GLY A 694 6.16 -39.28 -15.36
CA GLY A 694 5.56 -37.94 -15.44
C GLY A 694 4.04 -37.91 -15.23
N SER A 695 3.34 -39.05 -15.28
CA SER A 695 1.90 -39.13 -14.99
C SER A 695 1.60 -39.69 -13.60
N LEU A 696 0.66 -39.07 -12.88
CA LEU A 696 0.08 -39.58 -11.63
C LEU A 696 -1.30 -40.17 -11.91
N TRP A 697 -1.43 -41.45 -11.61
CA TRP A 697 -2.65 -42.23 -11.78
C TRP A 697 -3.24 -42.60 -10.42
N VAL A 698 -4.58 -42.56 -10.33
CA VAL A 698 -5.34 -43.08 -9.19
C VAL A 698 -6.42 -44.03 -9.66
N GLY A 699 -6.79 -45.03 -8.88
CA GLY A 699 -7.79 -46.01 -9.29
C GLY A 699 -8.23 -46.97 -8.19
N VAL A 700 -9.25 -47.78 -8.49
CA VAL A 700 -9.79 -48.79 -7.58
C VAL A 700 -9.26 -50.17 -7.95
N CYS A 701 -8.67 -50.89 -7.00
CA CYS A 701 -8.03 -52.17 -7.21
C CYS A 701 -9.06 -53.27 -7.55
N ASP A 702 -8.80 -54.10 -8.58
CA ASP A 702 -9.70 -55.19 -9.00
C ASP A 702 -9.34 -56.57 -8.43
N GLY A 703 -8.25 -56.66 -7.67
CA GLY A 703 -7.73 -57.91 -7.08
C GLY A 703 -7.15 -58.90 -8.08
N SER A 704 -6.95 -58.51 -9.35
CA SER A 704 -6.26 -59.34 -10.34
C SER A 704 -4.74 -59.34 -10.13
N THR A 705 -4.04 -60.38 -10.59
CA THR A 705 -2.57 -60.43 -10.57
C THR A 705 -1.89 -59.44 -11.53
N THR A 706 -2.67 -58.77 -12.38
CA THR A 706 -2.24 -57.60 -13.15
C THR A 706 -2.36 -56.34 -12.32
N CYS A 707 -3.48 -56.16 -11.60
CA CYS A 707 -3.63 -55.05 -10.66
C CYS A 707 -2.62 -55.13 -9.51
N LEU A 708 -2.21 -56.32 -9.04
CA LEU A 708 -1.09 -56.54 -8.09
C LEU A 708 0.32 -56.37 -8.71
N ALA A 709 0.42 -56.00 -9.99
CA ALA A 709 1.69 -55.66 -10.65
C ALA A 709 1.78 -54.17 -10.97
N ASP A 710 0.65 -53.51 -11.21
CA ASP A 710 0.55 -52.05 -11.38
C ASP A 710 0.33 -51.34 -10.00
N CYS A 711 -0.42 -51.97 -9.09
CA CYS A 711 -0.37 -51.72 -7.64
C CYS A 711 0.69 -52.66 -7.06
N ILE A 712 1.94 -52.24 -7.13
CA ILE A 712 3.03 -52.96 -6.47
C ILE A 712 2.82 -52.84 -4.96
N ASP A 713 2.83 -53.96 -4.24
CA ASP A 713 2.85 -53.98 -2.78
C ASP A 713 3.98 -53.04 -2.28
N GLU A 714 3.55 -51.96 -1.61
CA GLU A 714 4.40 -50.96 -0.94
C GLU A 714 5.38 -50.13 -1.81
N VAL A 715 4.91 -49.55 -2.94
CA VAL A 715 5.67 -48.52 -3.69
C VAL A 715 5.07 -47.10 -3.57
N GLN A 716 5.53 -46.40 -2.54
CA GLN A 716 5.86 -44.96 -2.50
C GLN A 716 4.81 -43.92 -2.97
N VAL A 717 3.96 -43.49 -2.02
CA VAL A 717 3.68 -42.04 -1.80
C VAL A 717 4.27 -41.57 -0.46
N PHE A 718 5.35 -42.21 -0.03
CA PHE A 718 6.34 -41.62 0.86
C PHE A 718 7.60 -41.39 0.03
N GLY A 719 8.11 -40.15 0.02
CA GLY A 719 9.45 -39.88 -0.50
C GLY A 719 10.51 -40.71 0.24
N PRO A 720 11.75 -40.81 -0.28
CA PRO A 720 12.74 -41.77 0.20
C PRO A 720 13.11 -41.55 1.67
N ARG A 721 12.42 -42.26 2.57
CA ARG A 721 12.82 -42.41 3.97
C ARG A 721 14.13 -43.20 3.97
N THR A 722 15.24 -42.50 4.16
CA THR A 722 16.53 -43.15 4.42
C THR A 722 16.39 -44.05 5.64
N ALA A 723 17.05 -45.22 5.59
CA ALA A 723 17.03 -46.20 6.66
C ALA A 723 17.29 -45.55 8.03
N ALA A 724 16.59 -46.02 9.05
CA ALA A 724 16.90 -45.64 10.42
C ALA A 724 17.95 -46.62 10.98
N GLU A 725 19.05 -46.09 11.48
CA GLU A 725 20.22 -46.84 11.97
C GLU A 725 20.08 -47.21 13.46
N SER A 726 19.30 -46.44 14.24
CA SER A 726 18.99 -46.76 15.65
C SER A 726 17.72 -46.05 16.13
N VAL A 727 17.16 -46.54 17.25
CA VAL A 727 15.87 -46.09 17.79
C VAL A 727 15.84 -46.10 19.34
N ILE A 728 15.29 -45.03 19.91
CA ILE A 728 15.05 -44.89 21.37
C ILE A 728 13.75 -44.13 21.64
N GLY A 729 13.18 -44.26 22.83
CA GLY A 729 11.96 -43.57 23.24
C GLY A 729 11.56 -43.86 24.68
N ASP A 730 10.57 -43.13 25.18
CA ASP A 730 10.01 -43.26 26.53
C ASP A 730 8.56 -43.79 26.55
N GLY A 731 7.93 -43.89 25.38
CA GLY A 731 6.50 -44.24 25.21
C GLY A 731 5.58 -43.02 25.02
N THR A 732 6.10 -41.80 25.14
CA THR A 732 5.44 -40.58 24.67
C THR A 732 6.00 -40.15 23.31
N ILE A 733 7.31 -40.28 23.14
CA ILE A 733 8.03 -40.06 21.87
C ILE A 733 8.89 -41.26 21.49
N VAL A 734 9.17 -41.36 20.20
CA VAL A 734 10.17 -42.24 19.59
C VAL A 734 11.10 -41.37 18.75
N VAL A 735 12.39 -41.60 18.88
CA VAL A 735 13.46 -40.89 18.19
C VAL A 735 14.22 -41.87 17.30
N LEU A 736 14.42 -41.49 16.04
CA LEU A 736 15.07 -42.30 15.00
C LEU A 736 16.32 -41.58 14.51
N ASN A 737 17.49 -42.22 14.57
CA ASN A 737 18.65 -41.76 13.81
C ASN A 737 18.51 -42.23 12.35
N ARG A 738 18.52 -41.32 11.37
CA ARG A 738 18.54 -41.64 9.92
C ARG A 738 19.91 -41.33 9.27
N GLY A 739 20.98 -41.40 10.07
CA GLY A 739 22.36 -41.28 9.65
C GLY A 739 22.63 -39.95 8.93
N PRO A 740 22.95 -39.96 7.63
CA PRO A 740 23.15 -38.73 6.85
C PRO A 740 21.96 -37.76 6.87
N ALA A 741 20.72 -38.26 6.98
CA ALA A 741 19.51 -37.43 6.90
C ALA A 741 19.13 -36.75 8.23
N GLY A 742 19.85 -37.03 9.31
CA GLY A 742 19.60 -36.44 10.64
C GLY A 742 18.67 -37.27 11.52
N ILE A 743 18.12 -36.61 12.55
CA ILE A 743 17.34 -37.25 13.60
C ILE A 743 15.85 -36.89 13.43
N GLU A 744 14.96 -37.88 13.48
CA GLU A 744 13.50 -37.70 13.43
C GLU A 744 12.90 -37.97 14.83
N ILE A 745 12.13 -37.03 15.37
CA ILE A 745 11.33 -37.21 16.60
C ILE A 745 9.86 -37.41 16.19
N VAL A 746 9.20 -38.42 16.75
CA VAL A 746 7.87 -38.89 16.34
C VAL A 746 7.00 -39.15 17.57
N ASP A 747 5.71 -38.84 17.49
CA ASP A 747 4.71 -39.15 18.53
C ASP A 747 4.54 -40.68 18.68
N ALA A 748 4.57 -41.18 19.91
CA ALA A 748 4.39 -42.60 20.25
C ALA A 748 3.17 -42.88 21.15
N THR A 749 2.38 -41.86 21.48
CA THR A 749 1.24 -41.95 22.41
C THR A 749 0.06 -42.76 21.87
N GLY A 750 0.04 -43.07 20.57
CA GLY A 750 -0.99 -43.86 19.90
C GLY A 750 -0.78 -45.39 19.96
N PRO A 751 -1.68 -46.17 19.34
CA PRO A 751 -1.46 -47.60 19.08
C PRO A 751 -0.40 -47.84 17.99
N THR A 752 -0.22 -46.89 17.08
CA THR A 752 0.79 -46.86 16.02
C THR A 752 1.79 -45.73 16.27
N VAL A 753 2.89 -45.74 15.53
CA VAL A 753 3.74 -44.55 15.36
C VAL A 753 2.88 -43.41 14.79
N GLY A 754 2.99 -42.22 15.39
CA GLY A 754 2.21 -41.04 15.06
C GLY A 754 2.89 -40.12 14.04
N ALA A 755 2.56 -38.83 14.11
CA ALA A 755 3.18 -37.82 13.25
C ALA A 755 4.61 -37.50 13.69
N THR A 756 5.46 -37.19 12.71
CA THR A 756 6.77 -36.56 12.93
C THR A 756 6.56 -35.23 13.65
N LEU A 757 7.11 -35.11 14.87
CA LEU A 757 7.03 -33.90 15.69
C LEU A 757 8.12 -32.90 15.29
N ALA A 758 9.32 -33.39 14.99
CA ALA A 758 10.44 -32.57 14.53
C ALA A 758 11.48 -33.40 13.76
N THR A 759 12.22 -32.73 12.86
CA THR A 759 13.40 -33.30 12.19
C THR A 759 14.59 -32.38 12.42
N ILE A 760 15.70 -32.95 12.91
CA ILE A 760 16.90 -32.23 13.33
C ILE A 760 18.01 -32.53 12.30
N PRO A 761 18.48 -31.54 11.51
CA PRO A 761 19.39 -31.75 10.38
C PRO A 761 20.85 -31.90 10.83
N VAL A 762 21.11 -32.89 11.68
CA VAL A 762 22.40 -33.19 12.29
C VAL A 762 22.81 -34.60 11.87
N SER A 763 23.65 -34.71 10.85
CA SER A 763 24.16 -36.00 10.38
C SER A 763 25.11 -36.61 11.41
N VAL A 764 24.80 -37.82 11.88
CA VAL A 764 25.63 -38.56 12.85
C VAL A 764 25.90 -39.96 12.32
N SER A 765 27.15 -40.43 12.42
CA SER A 765 27.44 -41.86 12.33
C SER A 765 27.69 -42.38 13.73
N ILE A 766 26.76 -43.21 14.20
CA ILE A 766 26.88 -43.96 15.45
C ILE A 766 27.91 -45.09 15.25
N PRO A 767 28.77 -45.38 16.23
CA PRO A 767 29.68 -46.53 16.17
C PRO A 767 28.90 -47.85 16.19
N ALA A 768 29.25 -48.78 15.31
CA ALA A 768 28.66 -50.12 15.29
C ALA A 768 28.79 -50.83 16.65
N ASN A 769 27.87 -51.75 16.94
CA ASN A 769 27.76 -52.48 18.21
C ASN A 769 27.47 -51.59 19.45
N SER A 770 26.87 -50.40 19.26
CA SER A 770 26.44 -49.50 20.35
C SER A 770 25.04 -48.94 20.09
N ARG A 771 24.32 -48.52 21.13
CA ARG A 771 23.07 -47.76 20.93
C ARG A 771 23.34 -46.36 20.42
N GLY A 772 24.36 -45.71 20.99
CA GLY A 772 24.77 -44.36 20.62
C GLY A 772 23.69 -43.29 20.82
N MET A 773 22.61 -43.58 21.53
CA MET A 773 21.53 -42.65 21.84
C MET A 773 21.00 -42.93 23.25
N ALA A 774 20.83 -41.88 24.04
CA ALA A 774 20.24 -41.95 25.37
C ALA A 774 19.20 -40.83 25.54
N LEU A 775 18.01 -41.19 26.04
CA LEU A 775 16.91 -40.27 26.31
C LEU A 775 16.65 -40.23 27.82
N GLY A 776 16.76 -39.05 28.41
CA GLY A 776 16.24 -38.73 29.76
C GLY A 776 15.10 -37.73 29.68
N ASP A 777 14.47 -37.45 30.83
CA ASP A 777 13.23 -36.68 31.04
C ASP A 777 13.04 -35.40 30.19
N SER A 778 14.12 -34.77 29.73
CA SER A 778 14.10 -33.61 28.82
C SER A 778 15.33 -33.50 27.92
N VAL A 779 16.17 -34.53 27.83
CA VAL A 779 17.47 -34.47 27.11
C VAL A 779 17.69 -35.72 26.28
N LEU A 780 17.95 -35.51 24.99
CA LEU A 780 18.47 -36.51 24.08
C LEU A 780 19.98 -36.31 23.95
N ALA A 781 20.76 -37.32 24.32
CA ALA A 781 22.19 -37.42 24.05
C ALA A 781 22.44 -38.41 22.90
N ILE A 782 23.40 -38.09 22.03
CA ILE A 782 23.76 -38.90 20.86
C ILE A 782 25.29 -39.03 20.79
N ALA A 783 25.81 -40.25 20.70
CA ALA A 783 27.20 -40.58 20.46
C ALA A 783 27.59 -40.32 19.00
N GLY A 784 28.88 -40.19 18.69
CA GLY A 784 29.29 -39.90 17.31
C GLY A 784 30.79 -39.87 17.10
N LEU A 785 31.20 -40.48 15.98
CA LEU A 785 32.61 -40.61 15.56
C LEU A 785 33.31 -39.28 15.21
N GLN A 786 32.58 -38.15 15.19
CA GLN A 786 33.12 -36.81 14.94
C GLN A 786 32.73 -35.79 16.05
N GLY A 787 32.16 -36.28 17.16
CA GLY A 787 31.53 -35.46 18.18
C GLY A 787 30.16 -36.01 18.57
N GLY A 788 29.83 -35.96 19.85
CA GLY A 788 28.50 -36.27 20.37
C GLY A 788 27.60 -35.03 20.44
N TYR A 789 26.29 -35.23 20.42
CA TYR A 789 25.30 -34.16 20.46
C TYR A 789 24.46 -34.23 21.74
N LEU A 790 24.09 -33.07 22.26
CA LEU A 790 23.10 -32.90 23.31
C LEU A 790 21.96 -32.04 22.75
N ILE A 791 20.72 -32.44 22.99
CA ILE A 791 19.53 -31.81 22.44
C ILE A 791 18.50 -31.72 23.57
N ASP A 792 18.00 -30.51 23.83
CA ASP A 792 16.84 -30.29 24.70
C ASP A 792 15.58 -30.73 23.95
N VAL A 793 14.83 -31.65 24.56
CA VAL A 793 13.59 -32.22 24.03
C VAL A 793 12.43 -32.01 25.00
N SER A 794 12.51 -30.99 25.88
CA SER A 794 11.41 -30.59 26.76
C SER A 794 10.16 -30.11 26.01
N ASP A 795 10.33 -29.65 24.76
CA ASP A 795 9.29 -29.59 23.75
C ASP A 795 9.73 -30.46 22.55
N PRO A 796 9.23 -31.70 22.40
CA PRO A 796 9.61 -32.59 21.31
C PRO A 796 9.22 -32.10 19.90
N ALA A 797 8.34 -31.11 19.77
CA ALA A 797 8.00 -30.47 18.50
C ALA A 797 8.91 -29.27 18.17
N ASN A 798 9.64 -28.75 19.16
CA ASN A 798 10.60 -27.64 19.01
C ASN A 798 11.95 -27.96 19.67
N PRO A 799 12.62 -29.08 19.32
CA PRO A 799 13.85 -29.50 19.97
C PRO A 799 15.00 -28.52 19.73
N ILE A 800 15.80 -28.25 20.76
CA ILE A 800 16.89 -27.26 20.72
C ILE A 800 18.24 -27.95 20.86
N GLN A 801 19.07 -27.90 19.82
CA GLN A 801 20.45 -28.39 19.90
C GLN A 801 21.25 -27.55 20.91
N LEU A 802 21.92 -28.23 21.84
CA LEU A 802 22.74 -27.66 22.90
C LEU A 802 24.23 -27.71 22.52
N ASN A 803 25.11 -27.35 23.48
CA ASN A 803 26.55 -27.53 23.32
C ASN A 803 26.89 -29.02 23.26
N GLY A 804 27.37 -29.48 22.10
CA GLY A 804 27.78 -30.87 21.89
C GLY A 804 29.11 -31.24 22.56
N ILE A 805 29.39 -32.54 22.61
CA ILE A 805 30.63 -33.14 23.10
C ILE A 805 31.65 -33.14 21.96
N THR A 806 32.73 -32.38 22.09
CA THR A 806 33.71 -32.16 21.00
C THR A 806 34.74 -33.28 20.81
N ALA A 807 34.60 -34.40 21.52
CA ALA A 807 35.45 -35.59 21.40
C ALA A 807 34.70 -36.72 20.68
N GLU A 808 35.43 -37.69 20.16
CA GLU A 808 34.86 -38.95 19.67
C GLU A 808 34.14 -39.66 20.83
N VAL A 809 32.83 -39.89 20.68
CA VAL A 809 32.01 -40.57 21.68
C VAL A 809 31.61 -41.94 21.15
N TYR A 810 31.89 -42.99 21.91
CA TYR A 810 31.54 -44.35 21.53
C TYR A 810 30.11 -44.72 21.88
N ASP A 811 29.70 -44.49 23.13
CA ASP A 811 28.34 -44.77 23.58
C ASP A 811 27.93 -43.78 24.69
N VAL A 812 26.63 -43.65 24.92
CA VAL A 812 26.05 -42.71 25.90
C VAL A 812 24.93 -43.35 26.70
N ALA A 813 24.88 -43.05 28.00
CA ALA A 813 23.78 -43.44 28.87
C ALA A 813 23.39 -42.31 29.82
N ILE A 814 22.11 -42.16 30.11
CA ILE A 814 21.58 -41.14 31.04
C ILE A 814 20.92 -41.83 32.23
N TRP A 815 21.20 -41.36 33.44
CA TRP A 815 20.46 -41.72 34.65
C TRP A 815 20.19 -40.47 35.48
N GLN A 816 18.92 -40.09 35.59
CA GLN A 816 18.48 -38.80 36.12
C GLN A 816 19.23 -37.65 35.41
N HIS A 817 20.06 -36.90 36.15
CA HIS A 817 20.84 -35.77 35.65
C HIS A 817 22.31 -36.12 35.36
N LEU A 818 22.68 -37.41 35.39
CA LEU A 818 24.03 -37.90 35.14
C LEU A 818 24.11 -38.53 33.75
N LEU A 819 24.98 -37.99 32.90
CA LEU A 819 25.32 -38.54 31.59
C LEU A 819 26.69 -39.24 31.69
N ALA A 820 26.72 -40.52 31.33
CA ALA A 820 27.93 -41.30 31.10
C ALA A 820 28.30 -41.25 29.62
N VAL A 821 29.60 -41.09 29.34
CA VAL A 821 30.14 -40.95 27.98
C VAL A 821 31.39 -41.82 27.87
N SER A 822 31.37 -42.85 27.03
CA SER A 822 32.58 -43.61 26.68
C SER A 822 33.29 -42.99 25.47
N HIS A 823 34.62 -43.06 25.45
CA HIS A 823 35.48 -42.47 24.43
C HIS A 823 36.85 -43.20 24.40
N ALA A 824 37.69 -42.94 23.41
CA ALA A 824 38.98 -43.64 23.24
C ALA A 824 39.89 -43.57 24.48
N ASP A 825 39.91 -42.43 25.19
CA ASP A 825 40.67 -42.24 26.43
C ASP A 825 39.99 -42.79 27.71
N GLY A 826 38.85 -43.49 27.61
CA GLY A 826 38.14 -44.13 28.74
C GLY A 826 36.69 -43.67 28.94
N LEU A 827 36.35 -43.34 30.19
CA LEU A 827 34.99 -42.99 30.63
C LEU A 827 34.96 -41.61 31.31
N SER A 828 33.98 -40.79 30.92
CA SER A 828 33.68 -39.49 31.51
C SER A 828 32.27 -39.40 32.07
N LEU A 829 32.10 -38.58 33.11
CA LEU A 829 30.82 -38.31 33.77
C LEU A 829 30.49 -36.82 33.73
N ILE A 830 29.28 -36.49 33.24
CA ILE A 830 28.81 -35.12 33.00
C ILE A 830 27.50 -34.88 33.77
N ASP A 831 27.42 -33.76 34.48
CA ASP A 831 26.18 -33.23 35.06
C ASP A 831 25.38 -32.52 33.97
N ILE A 832 24.17 -33.02 33.69
CA ILE A 832 23.21 -32.43 32.75
C ILE A 832 21.97 -31.85 33.47
N SER A 833 22.03 -31.59 34.78
CA SER A 833 20.94 -30.93 35.54
C SER A 833 20.63 -29.50 35.07
N ASN A 834 21.54 -28.89 34.32
CA ASN A 834 21.27 -27.76 33.44
C ASN A 834 21.84 -28.09 32.04
N PRO A 835 21.03 -28.61 31.10
CA PRO A 835 21.52 -29.10 29.81
C PRO A 835 22.25 -28.02 28.99
N ALA A 836 21.77 -26.77 29.06
CA ALA A 836 22.39 -25.63 28.38
C ALA A 836 23.75 -25.20 28.97
N ALA A 837 24.12 -25.71 30.15
CA ALA A 837 25.38 -25.43 30.83
C ALA A 837 25.95 -26.69 31.52
N ALA A 838 25.89 -27.83 30.82
CA ALA A 838 26.36 -29.12 31.33
C ALA A 838 27.83 -29.06 31.81
N THR A 839 28.13 -29.68 32.95
CA THR A 839 29.47 -29.62 33.57
C THR A 839 30.10 -30.99 33.72
N TRP A 840 31.30 -31.15 33.18
CA TRP A 840 32.17 -32.31 33.40
C TRP A 840 32.49 -32.43 34.90
N LEU A 841 32.07 -33.54 35.51
CA LEU A 841 32.24 -33.81 36.95
C LEU A 841 33.57 -34.49 37.25
N SER A 842 33.93 -35.46 36.40
CA SER A 842 35.26 -36.06 36.37
C SER A 842 35.52 -36.74 35.03
N ASP A 843 36.69 -36.50 34.46
CA ASP A 843 37.41 -37.53 33.71
C ASP A 843 37.79 -38.62 34.74
N THR A 844 37.62 -39.91 34.43
CA THR A 844 38.09 -40.95 35.36
C THR A 844 39.60 -40.87 35.59
N PRO A 845 40.10 -41.02 36.83
CA PRO A 845 41.48 -40.68 37.17
C PRO A 845 42.51 -41.56 36.42
N ALA A 846 43.24 -40.92 35.50
CA ALA A 846 43.97 -41.61 34.45
C ALA A 846 45.17 -42.46 34.92
N PRO A 847 45.52 -43.55 34.21
CA PRO A 847 44.66 -44.36 33.34
C PRO A 847 44.34 -45.71 34.01
N LEU A 848 43.08 -46.13 33.95
CA LEU A 848 42.83 -47.56 33.79
C LEU A 848 43.51 -47.97 32.47
N PRO A 849 44.25 -49.10 32.38
CA PRO A 849 45.08 -49.43 31.22
C PRO A 849 44.26 -49.98 30.04
N TYR A 850 43.09 -49.36 29.82
CA TYR A 850 41.90 -49.85 29.14
C TYR A 850 41.40 -48.75 28.19
N GLY A 851 42.11 -48.53 27.08
CA GLY A 851 41.52 -47.85 25.93
C GLY A 851 40.69 -48.86 25.15
N GLY A 852 39.52 -48.46 24.66
CA GLY A 852 38.65 -49.33 23.87
C GLY A 852 37.27 -48.72 23.60
N SER A 853 36.68 -49.07 22.46
CA SER A 853 35.25 -48.85 22.21
C SER A 853 34.42 -49.78 23.09
N GLY A 854 33.40 -49.24 23.75
CA GLY A 854 32.62 -50.01 24.72
C GLY A 854 31.35 -49.31 25.17
N THR A 855 30.34 -50.13 25.43
CA THR A 855 28.99 -49.72 25.82
C THR A 855 28.91 -49.24 27.27
N VAL A 856 28.01 -48.30 27.53
CA VAL A 856 27.71 -47.79 28.88
C VAL A 856 26.22 -47.95 29.17
N THR A 857 25.88 -48.40 30.38
CA THR A 857 24.46 -48.53 30.77
C THR A 857 24.28 -48.44 32.28
N PHE A 858 23.13 -47.93 32.74
CA PHE A 858 22.83 -47.75 34.16
C PHE A 858 21.77 -48.75 34.62
N HIS A 859 22.09 -49.52 35.67
CA HIS A 859 21.12 -50.41 36.31
C HIS A 859 21.17 -50.31 37.83
N ASN A 860 19.99 -50.24 38.47
CA ASN A 860 19.83 -50.07 39.91
C ASN A 860 20.65 -48.92 40.55
N GLY A 861 20.98 -47.88 39.77
CA GLY A 861 21.80 -46.74 40.22
C GLY A 861 23.31 -46.96 40.20
N MET A 862 23.78 -48.06 39.61
CA MET A 862 25.19 -48.35 39.33
C MET A 862 25.45 -48.21 37.83
N LEU A 863 26.67 -47.83 37.46
CA LEU A 863 27.10 -47.72 36.07
C LEU A 863 27.87 -48.98 35.67
N PHE A 864 27.44 -49.62 34.59
CA PHE A 864 28.12 -50.73 33.94
C PHE A 864 28.79 -50.19 32.69
N TRP A 865 30.11 -50.34 32.60
CA TRP A 865 30.91 -49.91 31.45
C TRP A 865 31.67 -51.11 30.90
N SER A 866 31.43 -51.49 29.65
CA SER A 866 32.24 -52.48 28.96
C SER A 866 33.47 -51.84 28.33
N TRP A 867 34.59 -52.56 28.31
CA TRP A 867 35.78 -52.17 27.54
C TRP A 867 36.45 -53.41 26.95
N GLN A 868 37.19 -53.22 25.85
CA GLN A 868 37.91 -54.28 25.14
C GLN A 868 39.33 -53.80 24.78
N SER A 869 40.30 -54.71 24.77
CA SER A 869 41.67 -54.42 24.32
C SER A 869 41.81 -54.38 22.80
N ASP A 870 42.83 -53.66 22.29
CA ASP A 870 43.25 -53.58 20.87
C ASP A 870 43.42 -54.94 20.16
N ASP A 871 43.56 -56.04 20.90
CA ASP A 871 43.69 -57.40 20.36
C ASP A 871 42.35 -58.13 20.16
N PHE A 872 41.23 -57.51 20.56
CA PHE A 872 39.85 -58.01 20.53
C PHE A 872 39.55 -59.27 21.35
N PHE A 873 40.55 -59.87 22.02
CA PHE A 873 40.38 -61.13 22.76
C PHE A 873 40.16 -60.94 24.27
N THR A 874 40.59 -59.82 24.86
CA THR A 874 40.31 -59.50 26.27
C THR A 874 39.38 -58.30 26.42
N GLY A 875 38.59 -58.29 27.48
CA GLY A 875 37.61 -57.25 27.78
C GLY A 875 36.78 -57.61 29.00
N GLU A 876 36.34 -56.60 29.74
CA GLU A 876 35.57 -56.75 30.97
C GLU A 876 34.42 -55.75 31.03
N VAL A 877 33.33 -56.10 31.72
CA VAL A 877 32.32 -55.15 32.18
C VAL A 877 32.69 -54.72 33.61
N VAL A 878 33.02 -53.46 33.79
CA VAL A 878 33.37 -52.85 35.09
C VAL A 878 32.10 -52.29 35.72
N ILE A 879 31.90 -52.59 37.01
CA ILE A 879 30.75 -52.12 37.80
C ILE A 879 31.19 -50.99 38.71
N LEU A 880 30.58 -49.81 38.55
CA LEU A 880 30.96 -48.58 39.24
C LEU A 880 29.83 -48.06 40.15
N ASP A 881 30.17 -47.79 41.41
CA ASP A 881 29.40 -46.90 42.28
C ASP A 881 29.62 -45.45 41.82
N VAL A 882 28.53 -44.83 41.39
CA VAL A 882 28.47 -43.44 40.91
C VAL A 882 27.73 -42.51 41.89
N THR A 883 27.46 -42.97 43.12
CA THR A 883 26.81 -42.15 44.18
C THR A 883 27.55 -40.85 44.47
N ASN A 884 28.86 -40.81 44.22
CA ASN A 884 29.64 -39.59 44.09
C ASN A 884 30.24 -39.50 42.67
N PRO A 885 29.54 -38.89 41.70
CA PRO A 885 29.95 -38.93 40.29
C PRO A 885 31.22 -38.13 39.97
N ALA A 886 31.73 -37.31 40.90
CA ALA A 886 33.04 -36.65 40.77
C ALA A 886 34.21 -37.52 41.31
N SER A 887 33.93 -38.74 41.78
CA SER A 887 34.91 -39.72 42.25
C SER A 887 34.27 -41.13 42.27
N PRO A 888 33.94 -41.71 41.10
CA PRO A 888 33.35 -43.05 41.01
C PRO A 888 34.27 -44.12 41.59
N VAL A 889 33.68 -45.23 42.06
CA VAL A 889 34.40 -46.32 42.75
C VAL A 889 34.07 -47.66 42.11
N GLU A 890 35.09 -48.42 41.71
CA GLU A 890 34.94 -49.79 41.23
C GLU A 890 34.45 -50.71 42.37
N LEU A 891 33.34 -51.41 42.12
CA LEU A 891 32.77 -52.42 43.02
C LEU A 891 33.25 -53.83 42.65
N GLY A 892 33.47 -54.08 41.36
CA GLY A 892 33.99 -55.33 40.81
C GLY A 892 33.97 -55.31 39.28
N SER A 893 34.54 -56.33 38.65
CA SER A 893 34.48 -56.52 37.20
C SER A 893 34.02 -57.92 36.82
N ILE A 894 33.51 -58.04 35.59
CA ILE A 894 33.04 -59.26 34.96
C ILE A 894 33.89 -59.48 33.72
N ALA A 895 34.72 -60.53 33.70
CA ALA A 895 35.45 -60.92 32.51
C ALA A 895 34.45 -61.27 31.38
N ALA A 896 34.39 -60.42 30.35
CA ALA A 896 33.53 -60.58 29.19
C ALA A 896 34.17 -61.58 28.22
N ASN A 897 35.37 -61.24 27.74
CA ASN A 897 36.06 -61.84 26.60
C ASN A 897 35.26 -61.69 25.29
N PHE A 898 35.92 -61.29 24.21
CA PHE A 898 35.30 -60.82 22.95
C PHE A 898 34.47 -59.54 23.12
N PHE A 899 33.90 -59.04 22.01
CA PHE A 899 33.05 -57.86 21.99
C PHE A 899 31.70 -58.16 22.66
N VAL A 900 31.10 -57.20 23.35
CA VAL A 900 29.76 -57.33 23.99
C VAL A 900 28.83 -56.20 23.57
N SER A 901 27.55 -56.51 23.39
CA SER A 901 26.48 -55.52 23.21
C SER A 901 26.15 -54.78 24.52
N GLU A 902 25.17 -53.88 24.51
CA GLU A 902 24.67 -53.23 25.74
C GLU A 902 24.06 -54.30 26.69
N PRO A 903 24.57 -54.46 27.92
CA PRO A 903 24.04 -55.46 28.86
C PRO A 903 22.54 -55.26 29.15
N GLN A 904 21.74 -56.30 28.94
CA GLN A 904 20.30 -56.27 29.23
C GLN A 904 20.05 -56.81 30.66
N PHE A 905 19.10 -56.24 31.40
CA PHE A 905 18.92 -56.59 32.83
C PHE A 905 17.55 -57.16 33.15
N LYS A 906 17.54 -58.30 33.85
CA LYS A 906 16.34 -58.90 34.45
C LYS A 906 16.50 -59.04 35.96
N ASP A 907 15.85 -58.18 36.72
CA ASP A 907 16.00 -58.05 38.17
C ASP A 907 17.49 -57.88 38.57
N ASN A 908 18.10 -58.88 39.21
CA ASN A 908 19.52 -58.92 39.56
C ASN A 908 20.35 -59.80 38.61
N ILE A 909 19.83 -60.19 37.45
CA ILE A 909 20.56 -60.98 36.45
C ILE A 909 20.90 -60.08 35.26
N MET A 910 22.20 -59.90 35.01
CA MET A 910 22.72 -59.28 33.80
C MET A 910 22.80 -60.33 32.68
N LEU A 911 22.16 -60.05 31.55
CA LEU A 911 22.23 -60.81 30.30
C LEU A 911 23.26 -60.11 29.41
N LEU A 912 24.35 -60.82 29.13
CA LEU A 912 25.50 -60.33 28.38
C LEU A 912 25.74 -61.26 27.18
N SER A 913 25.46 -60.79 25.97
CA SER A 913 25.80 -61.51 24.74
C SER A 913 27.10 -61.00 24.13
N ASN A 914 27.83 -61.93 23.51
CA ASN A 914 29.03 -61.71 22.73
C ASN A 914 29.02 -62.63 21.49
N ASP A 915 30.02 -62.47 20.61
CA ASP A 915 30.24 -63.21 19.35
C ASP A 915 30.08 -64.74 19.41
N ASN A 916 30.11 -65.34 20.60
CA ASN A 916 30.14 -66.79 20.81
C ASN A 916 29.16 -67.28 21.89
N SER A 917 28.48 -66.41 22.65
CA SER A 917 27.61 -66.82 23.77
C SER A 917 26.70 -65.72 24.31
N LEU A 918 25.51 -66.12 24.75
CA LEU A 918 24.69 -65.40 25.74
C LEU A 918 25.06 -65.91 27.13
N ARG A 919 25.30 -65.01 28.08
CA ARG A 919 25.71 -65.31 29.45
C ARG A 919 24.76 -64.62 30.43
N ALA A 920 24.20 -65.38 31.36
CA ALA A 920 23.38 -64.84 32.44
C ALA A 920 24.20 -64.81 33.73
N ILE A 921 24.27 -63.65 34.38
CA ILE A 921 25.20 -63.37 35.48
C ILE A 921 24.42 -62.72 36.63
N ASP A 922 24.34 -63.41 37.77
CA ASP A 922 23.77 -62.88 39.01
C ASP A 922 24.73 -61.84 39.60
N ILE A 923 24.23 -60.61 39.67
CA ILE A 923 24.89 -59.42 40.20
C ILE A 923 24.29 -58.99 41.56
N SER A 924 23.58 -59.89 42.26
CA SER A 924 23.06 -59.64 43.63
C SER A 924 24.16 -59.35 44.66
N ASP A 925 25.39 -59.83 44.42
CA ASP A 925 26.61 -59.29 45.02
C ASP A 925 27.52 -58.78 43.90
N VAL A 926 27.46 -57.47 43.63
CA VAL A 926 28.29 -56.79 42.63
C VAL A 926 29.80 -56.84 42.91
N THR A 927 30.21 -57.23 44.12
CA THR A 927 31.63 -57.46 44.44
C THR A 927 32.09 -58.89 44.14
N HIS A 928 31.14 -59.82 43.92
CA HIS A 928 31.40 -61.21 43.53
C HIS A 928 30.35 -61.70 42.50
N PRO A 929 30.24 -61.08 41.32
CA PRO A 929 29.25 -61.45 40.31
C PRO A 929 29.44 -62.91 39.85
N THR A 930 28.35 -63.68 39.74
CA THR A 930 28.42 -65.13 39.42
C THR A 930 27.63 -65.50 38.18
N GLN A 931 28.26 -66.19 37.23
CA GLN A 931 27.59 -66.67 36.03
C GLN A 931 26.66 -67.85 36.38
N VAL A 932 25.36 -67.68 36.17
CA VAL A 932 24.33 -68.70 36.44
C VAL A 932 24.00 -69.54 35.20
N ALA A 933 24.11 -68.97 33.99
CA ALA A 933 23.96 -69.71 32.73
C ALA A 933 24.93 -69.20 31.64
N SER A 934 25.18 -70.05 30.65
CA SER A 934 25.79 -69.65 29.38
C SER A 934 25.31 -70.57 28.25
N LEU A 935 24.82 -69.95 27.18
CA LEU A 935 24.34 -70.59 25.96
C LEU A 935 25.28 -70.18 24.81
N PRO A 936 26.00 -71.11 24.17
CA PRO A 936 26.84 -70.78 23.01
C PRO A 936 25.98 -70.30 21.83
N LEU A 937 26.36 -69.18 21.22
CA LEU A 937 25.62 -68.56 20.11
C LEU A 937 26.46 -68.47 18.82
N PRO A 938 25.82 -68.46 17.64
CA PRO A 938 26.47 -68.16 16.37
C PRO A 938 26.40 -66.65 16.02
N GLY A 939 27.41 -66.16 15.31
CA GLY A 939 27.40 -64.84 14.68
C GLY A 939 27.77 -63.67 15.61
N ILE A 940 28.30 -62.61 15.01
CA ILE A 940 28.69 -61.38 15.71
C ILE A 940 27.42 -60.71 16.25
N ASP A 941 27.47 -60.29 17.52
CA ASP A 941 26.38 -59.60 18.22
C ASP A 941 26.38 -58.11 17.87
N GLN A 942 25.21 -57.47 17.73
CA GLN A 942 25.14 -56.03 17.40
C GLN A 942 24.30 -55.26 18.42
N GLU A 943 23.00 -55.54 18.50
CA GLU A 943 22.10 -54.98 19.51
C GLU A 943 21.15 -56.05 20.04
N ALA A 944 20.75 -55.92 21.30
CA ALA A 944 19.72 -56.75 21.92
C ALA A 944 18.76 -55.92 22.78
N ALA A 945 17.51 -56.36 22.88
CA ALA A 945 16.48 -55.74 23.70
C ALA A 945 15.67 -56.78 24.48
N LEU A 946 15.33 -56.48 25.74
CA LEU A 946 14.56 -57.38 26.62
C LEU A 946 13.11 -56.89 26.77
N MET A 947 12.15 -57.63 26.23
CA MET A 947 10.72 -57.32 26.34
C MET A 947 9.92 -58.54 26.83
N GLY A 948 9.05 -58.35 27.83
CA GLY A 948 8.14 -59.40 28.33
C GLY A 948 8.79 -60.60 29.03
N GLY A 949 10.12 -60.73 29.01
CA GLY A 949 10.84 -61.95 29.37
C GLY A 949 11.49 -62.66 28.19
N LEU A 950 11.31 -62.14 26.97
CA LEU A 950 11.99 -62.55 25.74
C LEU A 950 13.13 -61.57 25.41
N LEU A 951 14.29 -62.12 25.06
CA LEU A 951 15.46 -61.36 24.61
C LEU A 951 15.53 -61.43 23.07
N TYR A 952 15.37 -60.29 22.43
CA TYR A 952 15.49 -60.09 20.99
C TYR A 952 16.94 -59.70 20.68
N ARG A 953 17.57 -60.39 19.73
CA ARG A 953 19.00 -60.24 19.42
C ARG A 953 19.21 -60.07 17.92
N ILE A 954 19.69 -58.91 17.48
CA ILE A 954 20.15 -58.71 16.11
C ILE A 954 21.63 -59.13 16.01
N SER A 955 21.93 -59.90 14.96
CA SER A 955 23.24 -60.47 14.71
C SER A 955 23.49 -60.66 13.22
N THR A 956 24.72 -61.04 12.84
CA THR A 956 25.04 -61.47 11.46
C THR A 956 24.29 -62.72 10.97
N ALA A 957 23.42 -63.33 11.80
CA ALA A 957 22.57 -64.47 11.46
C ALA A 957 21.08 -64.08 11.25
N GLY A 958 20.68 -62.83 11.51
CA GLY A 958 19.30 -62.38 11.58
C GLY A 958 18.87 -62.00 13.00
N LEU A 959 17.56 -61.88 13.20
CA LEU A 959 16.92 -61.57 14.49
C LEU A 959 16.58 -62.87 15.23
N THR A 960 17.37 -63.21 16.24
CA THR A 960 17.13 -64.41 17.08
C THR A 960 16.39 -64.04 18.35
N VAL A 961 15.41 -64.86 18.76
CA VAL A 961 14.57 -64.63 19.95
C VAL A 961 14.83 -65.73 20.98
N PHE A 962 15.11 -65.33 22.23
CA PHE A 962 15.35 -66.24 23.34
C PHE A 962 14.33 -66.05 24.45
N ASP A 963 13.71 -67.13 24.92
CA ASP A 963 13.03 -67.13 26.21
C ASP A 963 14.06 -67.05 27.34
N VAL A 964 14.00 -65.96 28.09
CA VAL A 964 14.77 -65.71 29.31
C VAL A 964 13.84 -65.53 30.52
N THR A 965 12.65 -66.16 30.48
CA THR A 965 11.68 -66.22 31.59
C THR A 965 12.32 -66.81 32.85
N ASP A 966 13.10 -67.89 32.70
CA ASP A 966 14.12 -68.30 33.68
C ASP A 966 15.53 -68.00 33.12
N PRO A 967 16.21 -66.93 33.54
CA PRO A 967 17.54 -66.60 33.04
C PRO A 967 18.64 -67.57 33.52
N ALA A 968 18.36 -68.50 34.44
CA ALA A 968 19.26 -69.61 34.73
C ALA A 968 19.15 -70.76 33.69
N SER A 969 18.17 -70.71 32.79
CA SER A 969 17.93 -71.69 31.74
C SER A 969 17.40 -71.04 30.44
N PRO A 970 18.17 -70.12 29.80
CA PRO A 970 17.75 -69.46 28.56
C PRO A 970 17.58 -70.45 27.41
N VAL A 971 16.56 -70.24 26.56
CA VAL A 971 16.19 -71.11 25.44
C VAL A 971 16.00 -70.29 24.17
N GLU A 972 16.64 -70.68 23.06
CA GLU A 972 16.33 -70.15 21.72
C GLU A 972 14.95 -70.64 21.28
N ILE A 973 14.03 -69.72 20.96
CA ILE A 973 12.65 -70.06 20.57
C ILE A 973 12.37 -69.81 19.08
N ASP A 974 12.96 -68.78 18.48
CA ASP A 974 12.83 -68.51 17.03
C ASP A 974 14.04 -67.76 16.46
N ASN A 975 14.19 -67.77 15.12
CA ASN A 975 15.24 -67.07 14.39
C ASN A 975 14.72 -66.54 13.03
N LEU A 976 14.42 -65.25 13.00
CA LEU A 976 13.73 -64.55 11.92
C LEU A 976 14.73 -64.06 10.86
N VAL A 977 14.51 -64.49 9.61
CA VAL A 977 15.32 -64.11 8.44
C VAL A 977 14.75 -62.87 7.76
N GLY A 978 15.63 -61.96 7.34
CA GLY A 978 15.27 -60.70 6.67
C GLY A 978 16.00 -59.48 7.24
N PHE A 979 16.30 -59.54 8.54
CA PHE A 979 17.08 -58.52 9.26
C PHE A 979 18.58 -58.62 8.97
N ALA A 980 19.24 -57.47 8.86
CA ALA A 980 20.68 -57.32 8.69
C ALA A 980 21.40 -57.15 10.04
N ALA A 981 22.74 -57.15 10.01
CA ALA A 981 23.54 -56.82 11.18
C ALA A 981 23.53 -55.32 11.51
N ASP A 982 23.24 -54.47 10.51
CA ASP A 982 23.23 -53.01 10.64
C ASP A 982 21.83 -52.45 10.99
N ASP A 983 20.89 -53.33 11.35
CA ASP A 983 19.53 -52.99 11.79
C ASP A 983 19.49 -52.86 13.34
N GLY A 984 18.67 -51.95 13.87
CA GLY A 984 18.55 -51.67 15.32
C GLY A 984 17.27 -52.24 15.98
N VAL A 985 17.33 -52.52 17.28
CA VAL A 985 16.23 -53.12 18.07
C VAL A 985 16.09 -52.52 19.48
N SER A 986 14.93 -51.95 19.79
CA SER A 986 14.67 -51.30 21.09
C SER A 986 13.31 -51.63 21.69
N SER A 987 13.29 -51.94 22.98
CA SER A 987 12.08 -52.24 23.76
C SER A 987 11.60 -50.98 24.48
N ILE A 988 10.58 -50.31 23.93
CA ILE A 988 10.08 -49.02 24.41
C ILE A 988 8.65 -49.19 24.90
N ALA A 989 8.40 -48.85 26.16
CA ALA A 989 7.07 -48.85 26.81
C ALA A 989 6.22 -50.14 26.67
N GLY A 990 6.85 -51.29 26.43
CA GLY A 990 6.17 -52.58 26.25
C GLY A 990 5.92 -52.99 24.78
N ARG A 991 6.52 -52.27 23.81
CA ARG A 991 6.58 -52.63 22.39
C ARG A 991 8.02 -52.80 21.95
N LEU A 992 8.23 -53.60 20.90
CA LEU A 992 9.51 -53.76 20.23
C LEU A 992 9.52 -52.89 18.97
N TYR A 993 10.54 -52.03 18.85
CA TYR A 993 10.81 -51.21 17.69
C TYR A 993 12.00 -51.80 16.93
N LEU A 994 11.82 -52.05 15.64
CA LEU A 994 12.83 -52.60 14.74
C LEU A 994 13.08 -51.59 13.62
N VAL A 995 14.33 -51.15 13.46
CA VAL A 995 14.72 -50.17 12.42
C VAL A 995 15.78 -50.74 11.50
N GLY A 996 15.72 -50.43 10.22
CA GLY A 996 16.67 -50.97 9.26
C GLY A 996 16.46 -50.51 7.83
N ALA A 997 17.03 -51.26 6.90
CA ALA A 997 16.93 -50.99 5.46
C ALA A 997 15.48 -51.03 4.92
N SER A 998 14.57 -51.69 5.62
CA SER A 998 13.12 -51.75 5.34
C SER A 998 12.30 -50.62 5.98
N GLY A 999 12.90 -49.75 6.80
CA GLY A 999 12.22 -48.64 7.46
C GLY A 999 12.11 -48.81 8.98
N LEU A 1000 10.90 -48.67 9.52
CA LEU A 1000 10.58 -48.86 10.95
C LEU A 1000 9.37 -49.79 11.09
N SER A 1001 9.53 -50.88 11.83
CA SER A 1001 8.46 -51.79 12.22
C SER A 1001 8.26 -51.74 13.74
N VAL A 1002 7.02 -51.95 14.19
CA VAL A 1002 6.67 -51.96 15.62
C VAL A 1002 5.81 -53.19 15.93
N ILE A 1003 6.18 -53.93 16.96
CA ILE A 1003 5.50 -55.15 17.42
C ILE A 1003 5.01 -54.92 18.86
N ASP A 1004 3.74 -55.16 19.12
CA ASP A 1004 3.16 -55.04 20.47
C ASP A 1004 3.25 -56.39 21.21
N ALA A 1005 3.58 -56.36 22.51
CA ALA A 1005 3.63 -57.58 23.33
C ALA A 1005 2.26 -58.27 23.49
N GLY A 1006 1.16 -57.60 23.12
CA GLY A 1006 -0.18 -58.19 23.07
C GLY A 1006 -0.50 -59.01 21.81
N ASP A 1007 0.32 -58.94 20.76
CA ASP A 1007 0.11 -59.63 19.46
C ASP A 1007 0.86 -60.97 19.35
N MET A 1008 1.57 -61.37 20.41
CA MET A 1008 2.29 -62.63 20.49
C MET A 1008 1.36 -63.75 20.97
N ASP A 1009 1.42 -64.90 20.30
CA ASP A 1009 0.59 -66.05 20.65
C ASP A 1009 1.06 -66.78 21.92
N SER A 1010 0.46 -67.94 22.23
CA SER A 1010 0.84 -68.76 23.39
C SER A 1010 2.20 -69.45 23.27
N ASP A 1011 2.86 -69.31 22.12
CA ASP A 1011 4.02 -70.07 21.67
C ASP A 1011 5.23 -69.12 21.54
N GLY A 1012 4.98 -67.82 21.34
CA GLY A 1012 5.96 -66.74 21.30
C GLY A 1012 6.29 -66.22 19.90
N VAL A 1013 5.42 -66.49 18.91
CA VAL A 1013 5.66 -66.20 17.48
C VAL A 1013 4.55 -65.28 16.93
N THR A 1014 4.86 -64.55 15.85
CA THR A 1014 3.93 -63.69 15.09
C THR A 1014 3.58 -64.32 13.73
N ASP A 1015 2.33 -64.19 13.29
CA ASP A 1015 1.79 -64.66 11.99
C ASP A 1015 1.88 -63.57 10.90
#